data_AF-A0A6B1DMY4-F1
#
_entry.id   AF-A0A6B1DMY4-F1
#
_cell.length_a   1.000
_cell.length_b   1.000
_cell.length_c   1.000
_cell.angle_alpha   90.00
_cell.angle_beta   90.00
_cell.angle_gamma   90.00
#
_symmetry.space_group_name_H-M   'P 1'
#
loop_
_entity.id
_entity.type
_entity.pdbx_description
1 polymer ?
#
loop_
_entity_poly.entity_id
_entity_poly.type
_entity_poly.pdbx_seq_one_letter_code
_entity_poly.pdbx_strand_id
1 'polypeptide(L)'
;MSTVHTVGAAGRHPNGETGAAGRWGSRLRSLTFEHWLWVSLTLVALGMRLVGLGDRALSHDESLHALYSWYITDAFRYSHDPMMHGPFLFHVNALLYLLFGASDFTARLFPALVGTATVAVLWWFRGILGRRGALLAAVLLTISPSLLFHSRYIRNDIYVALCSLLWALGLIRYVQTGFQRWLYLLASSMLVALVSKENAFITGAIFGLFSLCGAGWGIWRTRGAPRLAACRLADTAIVMGVLVAPFLVPFALILVGREPMPVDYGSQSTALVVAGLLGGIGLVGATGFLRFLRPAWWGTPVTHRNLPILFAGFWFVALAFYTNLFSAVSGIQSGVVGSLGYWLEQQGVMRGGQPWFYYPYLALLYEFLPLALLAASVPLLVSYSLAKSSPGRQSNQSDNEVPWLVPGFLLIWTIGSYAGYTVAGEKMPWLMVHLVLPTVLLGSWAISKWLSTLALDSKQAIVACVLGGAGFACWMFAAGRTPLSDSDREAIRETMQWLSLVVGGCGLLAPLAVGLVQGRSGHGRLLGVSAGLALGILTLHVAWNLAYVRYDSAREYLVYAHGTPDVKQVLADIKAVRSALPEGYGSTVLYDHEVSWPMAWYFRDDEAVQLYDGRSPTADLQEAPVILAGAAIAPNIRPLVRRDYVTRRFRLIWWPEESYKEFNAASLQGVFHRDRRRQWLDRFLWREHSGLTEEAWPHVSYFDMHVKRDLAPVIWPSTKFPTIYEMTPDPMLNSELDLQLDLARVVDASWAQVELARPLGVSVGPEGRRVVTDGDRDIVSVFGRNGELLWEVGGHCDIASPETCDDLDGDGPFRLGDGQFNEPWGAAMDANGRLFVADTWNHRVQRFSPDGRFELAWGAALDKELPNRNPIGLYGPRGITVEAHGSIVVADTGHHRLLRFSPDGVLLAEIGSSGTGPAQFQEPVAVLPGANGDLWVTDTWNGRIQRISGTNVPLGEISVPLSMWSTRYPDDKPFVGAVPGGLVVTDPLNSRLVFFGLDGELLGHQDLTAFQEAGQVPPMPVGIAVDGLTETIVVADAANSRLLELRLPSLPSASQ
;
A
#
# COMPACT_ATOMS: atom_id res chain seq x y z
N MET A 1 -63.91 39.98 -51.69
CA MET A 1 -62.67 40.43 -52.36
C MET A 1 -61.56 40.48 -51.34
N SER A 2 -60.36 39.94 -51.51
CA SER A 2 -59.81 38.94 -52.43
C SER A 2 -58.36 38.80 -51.98
N THR A 3 -57.96 37.56 -51.81
CA THR A 3 -56.60 37.05 -51.70
C THR A 3 -55.65 37.54 -52.81
N VAL A 4 -54.34 37.35 -52.57
CA VAL A 4 -53.28 36.89 -53.52
C VAL A 4 -52.11 37.86 -53.79
N HIS A 5 -50.93 37.40 -53.34
CA HIS A 5 -49.59 37.29 -53.97
C HIS A 5 -49.16 38.27 -55.08
N THR A 6 -47.91 38.77 -55.13
CA THR A 6 -46.68 38.04 -55.59
C THR A 6 -45.46 39.00 -55.56
N VAL A 7 -44.28 38.56 -55.06
CA VAL A 7 -42.99 38.26 -55.77
C VAL A 7 -42.15 39.46 -56.25
N GLY A 8 -40.86 39.47 -55.89
CA GLY A 8 -39.81 40.25 -56.59
C GLY A 8 -38.49 40.32 -55.83
N ALA A 9 -37.41 39.79 -56.41
CA ALA A 9 -36.13 39.48 -55.78
C ALA A 9 -35.01 40.49 -56.09
N ALA A 10 -33.96 40.41 -55.25
CA ALA A 10 -32.53 40.65 -55.50
C ALA A 10 -31.98 42.09 -55.63
N GLY A 11 -30.93 42.39 -54.84
CA GLY A 11 -29.90 43.36 -55.23
C GLY A 11 -29.08 44.07 -54.14
N ARG A 12 -28.01 43.41 -53.67
CA ARG A 12 -26.69 43.95 -53.24
C ARG A 12 -26.52 44.70 -51.89
N HIS A 13 -25.49 44.23 -51.19
CA HIS A 13 -24.81 44.78 -50.00
C HIS A 13 -24.30 46.23 -50.15
N PRO A 14 -24.00 46.88 -49.01
CA PRO A 14 -22.61 47.26 -48.77
C PRO A 14 -22.08 46.72 -47.43
N ASN A 15 -20.83 46.26 -47.48
CA ASN A 15 -20.02 45.90 -46.32
C ASN A 15 -19.70 47.16 -45.50
N GLY A 16 -19.87 47.07 -44.18
CA GLY A 16 -19.35 48.01 -43.19
C GLY A 16 -18.81 47.22 -42.00
N GLU A 17 -17.51 47.32 -41.82
CA GLU A 17 -16.67 46.57 -40.89
C GLU A 17 -17.14 46.69 -39.44
N THR A 18 -17.61 45.59 -38.85
CA THR A 18 -17.61 45.41 -37.39
C THR A 18 -16.63 44.29 -37.07
N GLY A 19 -15.41 44.68 -36.70
CA GLY A 19 -14.35 43.78 -36.30
C GLY A 19 -14.81 42.80 -35.21
N ALA A 20 -14.22 41.61 -35.19
CA ALA A 20 -14.59 40.52 -34.30
C ALA A 20 -14.78 40.94 -32.83
N ALA A 21 -14.05 41.95 -32.34
CA ALA A 21 -14.20 42.54 -31.01
C ALA A 21 -15.61 43.11 -30.71
N GLY A 22 -16.31 43.68 -31.69
CA GLY A 22 -17.67 44.21 -31.52
C GLY A 22 -18.75 43.11 -31.38
N ARG A 23 -18.51 41.92 -31.95
CA ARG A 23 -19.41 40.76 -31.81
C ARG A 23 -19.29 40.08 -30.44
N TRP A 24 -18.10 40.08 -29.84
CA TRP A 24 -17.90 39.60 -28.48
C TRP A 24 -18.51 40.58 -27.46
N GLY A 25 -18.32 41.88 -27.67
CA GLY A 25 -18.93 42.92 -26.82
C GLY A 25 -20.47 42.92 -26.82
N SER A 26 -21.12 42.67 -27.96
CA SER A 26 -22.59 42.56 -28.04
C SER A 26 -23.14 41.25 -27.47
N ARG A 27 -22.41 40.13 -27.61
CA ARG A 27 -22.78 38.84 -26.99
C ARG A 27 -22.61 38.85 -25.47
N LEU A 28 -21.56 39.46 -24.94
CA LEU A 28 -21.37 39.62 -23.48
C LEU A 28 -22.48 40.47 -22.85
N ARG A 29 -22.96 41.50 -23.57
CA ARG A 29 -24.12 42.32 -23.14
C ARG A 29 -25.46 41.58 -23.18
N SER A 30 -25.55 40.42 -23.84
CA SER A 30 -26.76 39.59 -23.89
C SER A 30 -26.86 38.53 -22.78
N LEU A 31 -25.82 38.41 -21.95
CA LEU A 31 -25.79 37.48 -20.82
C LEU A 31 -26.72 37.96 -19.71
N THR A 32 -27.73 37.15 -19.39
CA THR A 32 -28.62 37.43 -18.25
C THR A 32 -27.94 37.08 -16.92
N PHE A 33 -28.48 37.59 -15.81
CA PHE A 33 -28.05 37.23 -14.45
C PHE A 33 -27.99 35.70 -14.22
N GLU A 34 -28.93 34.95 -14.81
CA GLU A 34 -28.94 33.48 -14.75
C GLU A 34 -27.65 32.89 -15.36
N HIS A 35 -27.14 33.43 -16.47
CA HIS A 35 -25.90 32.93 -17.08
C HIS A 35 -24.69 33.14 -16.16
N TRP A 36 -24.56 34.34 -15.59
CA TRP A 36 -23.49 34.64 -14.64
C TRP A 36 -23.54 33.76 -13.40
N LEU A 37 -24.75 33.48 -12.88
CA LEU A 37 -24.92 32.57 -11.76
C LEU A 37 -24.43 31.16 -12.06
N TRP A 38 -24.72 30.62 -13.25
CA TRP A 38 -24.23 29.31 -13.66
C TRP A 38 -22.72 29.28 -13.87
N VAL A 39 -22.14 30.31 -14.49
CA VAL A 39 -20.68 30.44 -14.64
C VAL A 39 -20.01 30.47 -13.27
N SER A 40 -20.50 31.30 -12.35
CA SER A 40 -19.97 31.37 -10.98
C SER A 40 -20.08 30.05 -10.25
N LEU A 41 -21.22 29.37 -10.34
CA LEU A 41 -21.42 28.06 -9.70
C LEU A 41 -20.46 26.99 -10.25
N THR A 42 -20.26 26.95 -11.57
CA THR A 42 -19.29 26.04 -12.19
C THR A 42 -17.86 26.36 -11.79
N LEU A 43 -17.49 27.65 -11.70
CA LEU A 43 -16.16 28.06 -11.21
C LEU A 43 -15.93 27.72 -9.74
N VAL A 44 -16.95 27.87 -8.89
CA VAL A 44 -16.90 27.42 -7.49
C VAL A 44 -16.72 25.90 -7.43
N ALA A 45 -17.51 25.14 -8.21
CA ALA A 45 -17.38 23.69 -8.27
C ALA A 45 -15.99 23.23 -8.76
N LEU A 46 -15.39 23.98 -9.70
CA LEU A 46 -14.03 23.76 -10.20
C LEU A 46 -12.99 24.05 -9.12
N GLY A 47 -13.05 25.21 -8.48
CA GLY A 47 -12.15 25.59 -7.39
C GLY A 47 -12.19 24.56 -6.26
N MET A 48 -13.39 24.10 -5.90
CA MET A 48 -13.56 23.07 -4.88
C MET A 48 -12.96 21.69 -5.26
N ARG A 49 -12.67 21.44 -6.53
CA ARG A 49 -12.07 20.17 -6.98
C ARG A 49 -10.59 20.28 -7.28
N LEU A 50 -10.06 21.49 -7.50
CA LEU A 50 -8.64 21.70 -7.85
C LEU A 50 -7.76 22.12 -6.67
N VAL A 51 -8.30 22.82 -5.66
CA VAL A 51 -7.50 23.29 -4.51
C VAL A 51 -6.94 22.09 -3.74
N GLY A 52 -5.61 22.00 -3.60
CA GLY A 52 -4.93 20.93 -2.85
C GLY A 52 -5.05 19.53 -3.47
N LEU A 53 -5.26 19.42 -4.78
CA LEU A 53 -5.52 18.14 -5.46
C LEU A 53 -4.32 17.17 -5.43
N GLY A 54 -3.10 17.70 -5.37
CA GLY A 54 -1.85 16.92 -5.36
C GLY A 54 -1.23 16.72 -3.97
N ASP A 55 -1.82 17.28 -2.91
CA ASP A 55 -1.18 17.34 -1.59
C ASP A 55 -1.15 15.98 -0.89
N ARG A 56 -2.16 15.15 -1.16
CA ARG A 56 -2.30 13.83 -0.55
C ARG A 56 -1.52 12.76 -1.28
N ALA A 57 -0.92 11.84 -0.53
CA ALA A 57 -0.45 10.56 -1.05
C ALA A 57 -1.54 9.85 -1.88
N LEU A 58 -1.14 9.15 -2.95
CA LEU A 58 -2.03 8.23 -3.64
C LEU A 58 -2.39 7.05 -2.75
N SER A 59 -3.68 6.71 -2.72
CA SER A 59 -4.15 5.44 -2.16
C SER A 59 -3.64 4.25 -2.98
N HIS A 60 -3.74 3.05 -2.42
CA HIS A 60 -3.34 1.79 -3.06
C HIS A 60 -3.85 1.70 -4.51
N ASP A 61 -5.18 1.73 -4.71
CA ASP A 61 -5.76 1.61 -6.05
C ASP A 61 -5.55 2.86 -6.93
N GLU A 62 -5.38 4.04 -6.33
CA GLU A 62 -5.06 5.25 -7.09
C GLU A 62 -3.68 5.14 -7.74
N SER A 63 -2.71 4.60 -7.01
CA SER A 63 -1.34 4.41 -7.50
C SER A 63 -1.27 3.41 -8.65
N LEU A 64 -2.08 2.36 -8.63
CA LEU A 64 -2.27 1.43 -9.75
C LEU A 64 -2.79 2.18 -10.99
N HIS A 65 -3.89 2.91 -10.86
CA HIS A 65 -4.42 3.68 -11.99
C HIS A 65 -3.42 4.70 -12.54
N ALA A 66 -2.69 5.37 -11.66
CA ALA A 66 -1.69 6.35 -12.06
C ALA A 66 -0.52 5.69 -12.81
N LEU A 67 0.04 4.60 -12.27
CA LEU A 67 1.19 3.90 -12.83
C LEU A 67 0.91 3.27 -14.19
N TYR A 68 -0.20 2.55 -14.33
CA TYR A 68 -0.55 1.92 -15.61
C TYR A 68 -0.90 2.96 -16.69
N SER A 69 -1.43 4.13 -16.31
CA SER A 69 -1.59 5.26 -17.24
C SER A 69 -0.22 5.79 -17.71
N TRP A 70 0.79 5.74 -16.84
CA TRP A 70 2.17 6.14 -17.18
C TRP A 70 2.84 5.13 -18.11
N TYR A 71 2.64 3.81 -17.94
CA TYR A 71 3.16 2.81 -18.88
C TYR A 71 2.66 2.96 -20.32
N ILE A 72 1.43 3.45 -20.51
CA ILE A 72 0.91 3.83 -21.84
C ILE A 72 1.70 5.02 -22.40
N THR A 73 2.03 5.99 -21.56
CA THR A 73 2.72 7.23 -21.94
C THR A 73 4.18 6.97 -22.32
N ASP A 74 4.89 6.19 -21.50
CA ASP A 74 6.31 5.92 -21.65
C ASP A 74 6.61 5.04 -22.89
N ALA A 75 5.87 3.94 -23.04
CA ALA A 75 6.24 2.90 -23.98
C ALA A 75 5.06 2.26 -24.70
N PHE A 76 3.86 2.85 -24.57
CA PHE A 76 2.62 2.28 -25.11
C PHE A 76 2.35 0.84 -24.62
N ARG A 77 2.89 0.50 -23.44
CA ARG A 77 2.84 -0.84 -22.84
C ARG A 77 1.59 -0.95 -21.96
N TYR A 78 0.48 -1.38 -22.56
CA TYR A 78 -0.75 -1.71 -21.82
C TYR A 78 -1.53 -2.81 -22.52
N SER A 79 -1.97 -3.79 -21.73
CA SER A 79 -2.95 -4.79 -22.14
C SER A 79 -4.11 -4.72 -21.16
N HIS A 80 -5.33 -4.69 -21.70
CA HIS A 80 -6.52 -4.63 -20.86
C HIS A 80 -6.65 -5.90 -20.03
N ASP A 81 -6.79 -5.73 -18.71
CA ASP A 81 -7.10 -6.78 -17.75
C ASP A 81 -8.41 -6.43 -17.05
N PRO A 82 -9.41 -7.34 -16.99
CA PRO A 82 -10.67 -7.09 -16.30
C PRO A 82 -10.52 -6.69 -14.82
N MET A 83 -9.45 -7.12 -14.15
CA MET A 83 -9.13 -6.71 -12.78
C MET A 83 -8.92 -5.20 -12.66
N MET A 84 -8.45 -4.55 -13.73
CA MET A 84 -8.13 -3.13 -13.76
C MET A 84 -9.32 -2.24 -14.19
N HIS A 85 -10.52 -2.81 -14.31
CA HIS A 85 -11.72 -2.16 -14.84
C HIS A 85 -11.55 -1.67 -16.29
N GLY A 86 -12.30 -0.65 -16.69
CA GLY A 86 -12.33 -0.17 -18.06
C GLY A 86 -11.10 0.65 -18.48
N PRO A 87 -10.68 0.56 -19.76
CA PRO A 87 -9.48 1.19 -20.29
C PRO A 87 -9.55 2.73 -20.40
N PHE A 88 -10.75 3.32 -20.35
CA PHE A 88 -10.95 4.75 -20.63
C PHE A 88 -10.13 5.68 -19.72
N LEU A 89 -10.09 5.39 -18.42
CA LEU A 89 -9.33 6.19 -17.45
C LEU A 89 -7.85 6.23 -17.81
N PHE A 90 -7.28 5.07 -18.15
CA PHE A 90 -5.84 4.96 -18.41
C PHE A 90 -5.42 5.78 -19.63
N HIS A 91 -6.20 5.70 -20.72
CA HIS A 91 -5.91 6.47 -21.93
C HIS A 91 -6.04 7.97 -21.74
N VAL A 92 -7.06 8.45 -21.03
CA VAL A 92 -7.22 9.89 -20.83
C VAL A 92 -6.16 10.46 -19.91
N ASN A 93 -5.78 9.72 -18.86
CA ASN A 93 -4.69 10.15 -18.00
C ASN A 93 -3.32 10.07 -18.70
N ALA A 94 -3.09 9.06 -19.56
CA ALA A 94 -1.90 9.02 -20.39
C ALA A 94 -1.79 10.26 -21.30
N LEU A 95 -2.90 10.70 -21.90
CA LEU A 95 -2.95 11.96 -22.65
C LEU A 95 -2.61 13.17 -21.77
N LEU A 96 -3.10 13.23 -20.53
CA LEU A 96 -2.73 14.31 -19.61
C LEU A 96 -1.26 14.30 -19.22
N TYR A 97 -0.67 13.12 -19.03
CA TYR A 97 0.76 13.00 -18.74
C TYR A 97 1.61 13.46 -19.92
N LEU A 98 1.21 13.16 -21.16
CA LEU A 98 1.86 13.69 -22.37
C LEU A 98 1.79 15.22 -22.46
N LEU A 99 0.68 15.83 -22.00
CA LEU A 99 0.47 17.28 -22.11
C LEU A 99 1.08 18.09 -20.96
N PHE A 100 1.08 17.56 -19.74
CA PHE A 100 1.39 18.32 -18.51
C PHE A 100 2.44 17.65 -17.61
N GLY A 101 2.95 16.48 -17.99
CA GLY A 101 3.83 15.66 -17.16
C GLY A 101 3.09 14.81 -16.13
N ALA A 102 3.75 13.76 -15.64
CA ALA A 102 3.21 12.87 -14.62
C ALA A 102 3.45 13.41 -13.20
N SER A 103 2.38 13.58 -12.44
CA SER A 103 2.38 14.05 -11.05
C SER A 103 1.08 13.64 -10.37
N ASP A 104 1.03 13.70 -9.04
CA ASP A 104 -0.20 13.41 -8.29
C ASP A 104 -1.34 14.38 -8.65
N PHE A 105 -1.01 15.63 -8.97
CA PHE A 105 -1.97 16.62 -9.42
C PHE A 105 -2.54 16.25 -10.79
N THR A 106 -1.68 15.96 -11.77
CA THR A 106 -2.11 15.63 -13.14
C THR A 106 -2.86 14.30 -13.21
N ALA A 107 -2.52 13.32 -12.35
CA ALA A 107 -3.24 12.05 -12.22
C ALA A 107 -4.71 12.23 -11.78
N ARG A 108 -4.99 13.23 -10.96
CA ARG A 108 -6.33 13.54 -10.42
C ARG A 108 -7.06 14.65 -11.20
N LEU A 109 -6.39 15.32 -12.13
CA LEU A 109 -6.92 16.46 -12.87
C LEU A 109 -8.15 16.12 -13.70
N PHE A 110 -8.11 15.05 -14.50
CA PHE A 110 -9.27 14.67 -15.32
C PHE A 110 -10.52 14.30 -14.49
N PRO A 111 -10.43 13.46 -13.45
CA PRO A 111 -11.54 13.23 -12.52
C PRO A 111 -12.14 14.52 -11.94
N ALA A 112 -11.31 15.49 -11.56
CA ALA A 112 -11.75 16.77 -11.01
C ALA A 112 -12.52 17.63 -12.04
N LEU A 113 -12.04 17.66 -13.28
CA LEU A 113 -12.72 18.32 -14.39
C LEU A 113 -14.06 17.66 -14.71
N VAL A 114 -14.10 16.32 -14.72
CA VAL A 114 -15.32 15.54 -14.95
C VAL A 114 -16.31 15.74 -13.81
N GLY A 115 -15.84 15.75 -12.56
CA GLY A 115 -16.66 16.09 -11.40
C GLY A 115 -17.29 17.48 -11.52
N THR A 116 -16.54 18.47 -12.00
CA THR A 116 -17.05 19.82 -12.30
C THR A 116 -18.08 19.78 -13.42
N ALA A 117 -17.84 18.97 -14.46
CA ALA A 117 -18.77 18.79 -15.58
C ALA A 117 -20.11 18.17 -15.13
N THR A 118 -20.14 17.32 -14.08
CA THR A 118 -21.42 16.81 -13.54
C THR A 118 -22.33 17.92 -13.03
N VAL A 119 -21.77 19.03 -12.53
CA VAL A 119 -22.50 20.22 -12.12
C VAL A 119 -22.92 21.05 -13.33
N ALA A 120 -21.99 21.32 -14.25
CA ALA A 120 -22.22 22.15 -15.43
C ALA A 120 -23.31 21.58 -16.36
N VAL A 121 -23.36 20.25 -16.51
CA VAL A 121 -24.34 19.57 -17.38
C VAL A 121 -25.79 19.82 -16.95
N LEU A 122 -26.04 20.15 -15.69
CA LEU A 122 -27.38 20.44 -15.20
C LEU A 122 -28.02 21.68 -15.83
N TRP A 123 -27.25 22.53 -16.51
CA TRP A 123 -27.80 23.57 -17.39
C TRP A 123 -28.80 22.99 -18.41
N TRP A 124 -28.48 21.85 -19.03
CA TRP A 124 -29.37 21.22 -20.01
C TRP A 124 -30.58 20.50 -19.37
N PHE A 125 -30.55 20.28 -18.05
CA PHE A 125 -31.66 19.75 -17.26
C PHE A 125 -32.72 20.79 -16.90
N ARG A 126 -32.51 22.08 -17.21
CA ARG A 126 -33.51 23.14 -17.01
C ARG A 126 -34.87 22.84 -17.64
N GLY A 127 -34.89 22.15 -18.78
CA GLY A 127 -36.12 21.73 -19.45
C GLY A 127 -36.76 20.45 -18.88
N ILE A 128 -36.08 19.77 -17.96
CA ILE A 128 -36.52 18.52 -17.32
C ILE A 128 -36.97 18.81 -15.88
N LEU A 129 -36.14 19.51 -15.11
CA LEU A 129 -36.36 19.83 -13.69
C LEU A 129 -37.06 21.18 -13.48
N GLY A 130 -37.08 22.04 -14.50
CA GLY A 130 -37.37 23.46 -14.37
C GLY A 130 -36.12 24.27 -13.99
N ARG A 131 -36.15 25.60 -14.20
CA ARG A 131 -34.97 26.47 -13.96
C ARG A 131 -34.49 26.43 -12.51
N ARG A 132 -35.43 26.53 -11.55
CA ARG A 132 -35.13 26.51 -10.11
C ARG A 132 -34.65 25.13 -9.66
N GLY A 133 -35.28 24.05 -10.12
CA GLY A 133 -34.87 22.68 -9.81
C GLY A 133 -33.49 22.33 -10.35
N ALA A 134 -33.15 22.76 -11.57
CA ALA A 134 -31.82 22.53 -12.15
C ALA A 134 -30.71 23.27 -11.39
N LEU A 135 -30.96 24.53 -11.00
CA LEU A 135 -30.03 25.29 -10.17
C LEU A 135 -29.84 24.65 -8.78
N LEU A 136 -30.93 24.21 -8.14
CA LEU A 136 -30.87 23.54 -6.85
C LEU A 136 -30.06 22.23 -6.95
N ALA A 137 -30.32 21.41 -7.98
CA ALA A 137 -29.54 20.20 -8.22
C ALA A 137 -28.05 20.52 -8.40
N ALA A 138 -27.71 21.59 -9.11
CA ALA A 138 -26.31 21.99 -9.32
C ALA A 138 -25.63 22.44 -8.03
N VAL A 139 -26.33 23.18 -7.17
CA VAL A 139 -25.81 23.52 -5.83
C VAL A 139 -25.61 22.26 -5.00
N LEU A 140 -26.57 21.33 -4.98
CA LEU A 140 -26.47 20.09 -4.21
C LEU A 140 -25.32 19.19 -4.69
N LEU A 141 -25.10 19.03 -6.00
CA LEU A 141 -23.96 18.27 -6.52
C LEU A 141 -22.61 18.99 -6.28
N THR A 142 -22.62 20.32 -6.12
CA THR A 142 -21.42 21.10 -5.80
C THR A 142 -20.96 20.82 -4.36
N ILE A 143 -21.91 20.76 -3.43
CA ILE A 143 -21.65 20.59 -1.99
C ILE A 143 -21.82 19.16 -1.48
N SER A 144 -22.17 18.19 -2.32
CA SER A 144 -22.34 16.78 -1.94
C SER A 144 -21.00 16.22 -1.43
N PRO A 145 -20.93 15.70 -0.19
CA PRO A 145 -19.70 15.16 0.37
C PRO A 145 -19.13 14.02 -0.47
N SER A 146 -19.96 13.07 -0.90
CA SER A 146 -19.48 11.90 -1.66
C SER A 146 -18.95 12.28 -3.04
N LEU A 147 -19.66 13.16 -3.78
CA LEU A 147 -19.24 13.61 -5.11
C LEU A 147 -18.03 14.51 -5.05
N LEU A 148 -17.97 15.45 -4.11
CA LEU A 148 -16.82 16.32 -3.94
C LEU A 148 -15.58 15.49 -3.62
N PHE A 149 -15.70 14.57 -2.66
CA PHE A 149 -14.60 13.72 -2.23
C PHE A 149 -14.11 12.82 -3.36
N HIS A 150 -14.97 11.99 -3.97
CA HIS A 150 -14.54 11.02 -4.97
C HIS A 150 -14.17 11.64 -6.34
N SER A 151 -14.61 12.86 -6.65
CA SER A 151 -14.12 13.57 -7.85
C SER A 151 -12.70 14.12 -7.71
N ARG A 152 -12.11 14.06 -6.51
CA ARG A 152 -10.71 14.40 -6.25
C ARG A 152 -9.79 13.17 -6.20
N TYR A 153 -10.31 12.00 -6.60
CA TYR A 153 -9.56 10.74 -6.69
C TYR A 153 -9.48 10.26 -8.14
N ILE A 154 -8.38 9.59 -8.49
CA ILE A 154 -8.25 8.89 -9.79
C ILE A 154 -9.07 7.59 -9.78
N ARG A 155 -10.38 7.71 -10.02
CA ARG A 155 -11.34 6.59 -10.02
C ARG A 155 -12.30 6.67 -11.21
N ASN A 156 -12.74 5.50 -11.67
CA ASN A 156 -13.63 5.36 -12.82
C ASN A 156 -15.06 5.91 -12.59
N ASP A 157 -15.52 5.92 -11.34
CA ASP A 157 -16.93 6.15 -11.00
C ASP A 157 -17.45 7.54 -11.36
N ILE A 158 -16.59 8.57 -11.32
CA ILE A 158 -17.00 9.93 -11.67
C ILE A 158 -17.27 10.08 -13.18
N TYR A 159 -16.54 9.32 -14.02
CA TYR A 159 -16.79 9.26 -15.46
C TYR A 159 -18.14 8.61 -15.74
N VAL A 160 -18.43 7.49 -15.07
CA VAL A 160 -19.73 6.81 -15.18
C VAL A 160 -20.85 7.72 -14.66
N ALA A 161 -20.64 8.49 -13.59
CA ALA A 161 -21.63 9.43 -13.07
C ALA A 161 -22.00 10.53 -14.10
N LEU A 162 -20.99 11.17 -14.71
CA LEU A 162 -21.22 12.16 -15.78
C LEU A 162 -21.96 11.53 -16.98
N CYS A 163 -21.51 10.34 -17.39
CA CYS A 163 -22.12 9.62 -18.50
C CYS A 163 -23.57 9.24 -18.20
N SER A 164 -23.90 8.81 -16.98
CA SER A 164 -25.27 8.51 -16.56
C SER A 164 -26.19 9.74 -16.63
N LEU A 165 -25.70 10.95 -16.31
CA LEU A 165 -26.46 12.19 -16.50
C LEU A 165 -26.71 12.48 -17.98
N LEU A 166 -25.69 12.35 -18.83
CA LEU A 166 -25.83 12.57 -20.27
C LEU A 166 -26.71 11.52 -20.94
N TRP A 167 -26.64 10.28 -20.45
CA TRP A 167 -27.47 9.16 -20.88
C TRP A 167 -28.94 9.41 -20.53
N ALA A 168 -29.23 9.79 -19.28
CA ALA A 168 -30.57 10.19 -18.86
C ALA A 168 -31.10 11.39 -19.65
N LEU A 169 -30.25 12.41 -19.90
CA LEU A 169 -30.59 13.58 -20.71
C LEU A 169 -30.96 13.17 -22.14
N GLY A 170 -30.14 12.32 -22.77
CA GLY A 170 -30.40 11.79 -24.12
C GLY A 170 -31.71 11.01 -24.19
N LEU A 171 -31.95 10.10 -23.24
CA LEU A 171 -33.18 9.31 -23.16
C LEU A 171 -34.42 10.21 -23.05
N ILE A 172 -34.47 11.08 -22.04
CA ILE A 172 -35.64 11.92 -21.76
C ILE A 172 -35.89 12.88 -22.94
N ARG A 173 -34.85 13.54 -23.45
CA ARG A 173 -34.99 14.51 -24.54
C ARG A 173 -35.36 13.86 -25.86
N TYR A 174 -34.88 12.65 -26.12
CA TYR A 174 -35.29 11.89 -27.30
C TYR A 174 -36.79 11.56 -27.23
N VAL A 175 -37.28 11.04 -26.10
CA VAL A 175 -38.71 10.72 -25.94
C VAL A 175 -39.58 11.96 -26.10
N GLN A 176 -39.16 13.11 -25.54
CA GLN A 176 -39.88 14.38 -25.66
C GLN A 176 -39.87 14.95 -27.08
N THR A 177 -38.70 15.03 -27.73
CA THR A 177 -38.52 15.80 -28.97
C THR A 177 -38.50 14.96 -30.24
N GLY A 178 -38.08 13.70 -30.15
CA GLY A 178 -37.87 12.80 -31.29
C GLY A 178 -36.61 13.09 -32.12
N PHE A 179 -35.77 14.06 -31.73
CA PHE A 179 -34.58 14.41 -32.51
C PHE A 179 -33.46 13.38 -32.32
N GLN A 180 -32.90 12.89 -33.43
CA GLN A 180 -31.88 11.83 -33.45
C GLN A 180 -30.59 12.18 -32.70
N ARG A 181 -30.22 13.46 -32.60
CA ARG A 181 -29.05 13.91 -31.82
C ARG A 181 -29.05 13.40 -30.38
N TRP A 182 -30.23 13.19 -29.79
CA TRP A 182 -30.36 12.69 -28.43
C TRP A 182 -30.14 11.18 -28.34
N LEU A 183 -30.39 10.42 -29.41
CA LEU A 183 -29.98 9.01 -29.51
C LEU A 183 -28.47 8.89 -29.65
N TYR A 184 -27.82 9.78 -30.43
CA TYR A 184 -26.36 9.82 -30.50
C TYR A 184 -25.73 10.14 -29.14
N LEU A 185 -26.30 11.12 -28.42
CA LEU A 185 -25.86 11.43 -27.06
C LEU A 185 -26.02 10.20 -26.14
N LEU A 186 -27.19 9.56 -26.14
CA LEU A 186 -27.48 8.35 -25.37
C LEU A 186 -26.46 7.24 -25.67
N ALA A 187 -26.22 6.93 -26.95
CA ALA A 187 -25.31 5.86 -27.36
C ALA A 187 -23.84 6.18 -26.99
N SER A 188 -23.39 7.43 -27.21
CA SER A 188 -22.03 7.85 -26.88
C SER A 188 -21.78 7.90 -25.36
N SER A 189 -22.73 8.36 -24.55
CA SER A 189 -22.60 8.33 -23.09
C SER A 189 -22.59 6.91 -22.56
N MET A 190 -23.42 6.02 -23.13
CA MET A 190 -23.43 4.61 -22.75
C MET A 190 -22.11 3.93 -23.09
N LEU A 191 -21.56 4.20 -24.27
CA LEU A 191 -20.25 3.70 -24.71
C LEU A 191 -19.16 4.05 -23.69
N VAL A 192 -19.00 5.35 -23.38
CA VAL A 192 -17.95 5.82 -22.47
C VAL A 192 -18.15 5.23 -21.06
N ALA A 193 -19.39 5.11 -20.58
CA ALA A 193 -19.66 4.48 -19.29
C ALA A 193 -19.21 3.01 -19.27
N LEU A 194 -19.53 2.24 -20.31
CA LEU A 194 -19.22 0.81 -20.41
C LEU A 194 -17.71 0.53 -20.56
N VAL A 195 -16.98 1.39 -21.29
CA VAL A 195 -15.51 1.31 -21.36
C VAL A 195 -14.80 1.94 -20.17
N SER A 196 -15.54 2.51 -19.20
CA SER A 196 -14.97 3.03 -17.94
C SER A 196 -15.08 2.02 -16.81
N LYS A 197 -16.25 1.41 -16.60
CA LYS A 197 -16.46 0.47 -15.49
C LYS A 197 -17.72 -0.37 -15.65
N GLU A 198 -17.68 -1.58 -15.09
CA GLU A 198 -18.73 -2.60 -15.18
C GLU A 198 -20.00 -2.20 -14.42
N ASN A 199 -19.93 -1.32 -13.42
CA ASN A 199 -21.13 -0.83 -12.73
C ASN A 199 -22.08 -0.03 -13.66
N ALA A 200 -21.61 0.42 -14.84
CA ALA A 200 -22.45 1.00 -15.87
C ALA A 200 -23.55 0.02 -16.35
N PHE A 201 -23.34 -1.29 -16.25
CA PHE A 201 -24.37 -2.30 -16.56
C PHE A 201 -25.60 -2.19 -15.66
N ILE A 202 -25.44 -1.81 -14.38
CA ILE A 202 -26.57 -1.56 -13.47
C ILE A 202 -27.40 -0.37 -13.99
N THR A 203 -26.75 0.73 -14.36
CA THR A 203 -27.44 1.89 -14.94
C THR A 203 -28.16 1.53 -16.25
N GLY A 204 -27.51 0.74 -17.11
CA GLY A 204 -28.09 0.24 -18.33
C GLY A 204 -29.31 -0.65 -18.11
N ALA A 205 -29.28 -1.54 -17.12
CA ALA A 205 -30.42 -2.36 -16.74
C ALA A 205 -31.59 -1.50 -16.27
N ILE A 206 -31.35 -0.50 -15.43
CA ILE A 206 -32.39 0.41 -14.93
C ILE A 206 -33.03 1.21 -16.08
N PHE A 207 -32.21 1.83 -16.94
CA PHE A 207 -32.71 2.68 -18.04
C PHE A 207 -33.36 1.86 -19.15
N GLY A 208 -32.81 0.67 -19.43
CA GLY A 208 -33.37 -0.31 -20.34
C GLY A 208 -34.72 -0.82 -19.88
N LEU A 209 -34.84 -1.25 -18.62
CA LEU A 209 -36.09 -1.71 -18.03
C LEU A 209 -37.16 -0.62 -18.03
N PHE A 210 -36.79 0.62 -17.68
CA PHE A 210 -37.69 1.77 -17.77
C PHE A 210 -38.23 1.95 -19.20
N SER A 211 -37.35 1.89 -20.20
CA SER A 211 -37.71 2.07 -21.61
C SER A 211 -38.61 0.95 -22.11
N LEU A 212 -38.30 -0.30 -21.77
CA LEU A 212 -39.08 -1.49 -22.12
C LEU A 212 -40.47 -1.47 -21.47
N CYS A 213 -40.54 -1.31 -20.15
CA CYS A 213 -41.80 -1.27 -19.40
C CYS A 213 -42.65 -0.06 -19.82
N GLY A 214 -42.02 1.10 -20.02
CA GLY A 214 -42.70 2.31 -20.49
C GLY A 214 -43.29 2.17 -21.89
N ALA A 215 -42.58 1.52 -22.81
CA ALA A 215 -43.08 1.19 -24.15
C ALA A 215 -44.25 0.20 -24.07
N GLY A 216 -44.10 -0.89 -23.33
CA GLY A 216 -45.14 -1.91 -23.14
C GLY A 216 -46.42 -1.34 -22.50
N TRP A 217 -46.28 -0.55 -21.44
CA TRP A 217 -47.40 0.16 -20.82
C TRP A 217 -48.10 1.12 -21.79
N GLY A 218 -47.31 1.86 -22.58
CA GLY A 218 -47.83 2.77 -23.59
C GLY A 218 -48.69 2.07 -24.64
N ILE A 219 -48.25 0.90 -25.12
CA ILE A 219 -48.96 0.06 -26.10
C ILE A 219 -50.20 -0.60 -25.48
N TRP A 220 -50.09 -1.09 -24.25
CA TRP A 220 -51.20 -1.71 -23.52
C TRP A 220 -52.33 -0.71 -23.27
N ARG A 221 -52.00 0.49 -22.77
CA ARG A 221 -52.98 1.55 -22.47
C ARG A 221 -53.76 2.01 -23.71
N THR A 222 -53.16 1.88 -24.89
CA THR A 222 -53.77 2.30 -26.16
C THR A 222 -54.43 1.15 -26.92
N ARG A 223 -54.66 0.01 -26.25
CA ARG A 223 -55.28 -1.20 -26.82
C ARG A 223 -54.58 -1.67 -28.09
N GLY A 224 -53.25 -1.59 -28.13
CA GLY A 224 -52.42 -2.05 -29.25
C GLY A 224 -52.13 -1.01 -30.32
N ALA A 225 -52.71 0.20 -30.26
CA ALA A 225 -52.36 1.29 -31.19
C ALA A 225 -51.13 2.07 -30.68
N PRO A 226 -49.96 2.00 -31.31
CA PRO A 226 -48.75 2.63 -30.77
C PRO A 226 -48.87 4.16 -30.71
N ARG A 227 -48.69 4.75 -29.52
CA ARG A 227 -48.49 6.21 -29.36
C ARG A 227 -47.06 6.57 -29.72
N LEU A 228 -46.85 7.75 -30.30
CA LEU A 228 -45.51 8.24 -30.68
C LEU A 228 -44.49 8.18 -29.54
N ALA A 229 -44.90 8.52 -28.32
CA ALA A 229 -44.02 8.42 -27.15
C ALA A 229 -43.70 6.96 -26.74
N ALA A 230 -44.65 6.03 -26.91
CA ALA A 230 -44.42 4.60 -26.68
C ALA A 230 -43.45 4.04 -27.73
N CYS A 231 -43.57 4.46 -29.00
CA CYS A 231 -42.59 4.12 -30.04
C CYS A 231 -41.20 4.65 -29.72
N ARG A 232 -41.08 5.88 -29.21
CA ARG A 232 -39.77 6.46 -28.87
C ARG A 232 -39.12 5.79 -27.66
N LEU A 233 -39.90 5.31 -26.68
CA LEU A 233 -39.38 4.49 -25.58
C LEU A 233 -38.95 3.10 -26.09
N ALA A 234 -39.68 2.53 -27.05
CA ALA A 234 -39.26 1.30 -27.73
C ALA A 234 -37.95 1.52 -28.50
N ASP A 235 -37.78 2.65 -29.19
CA ASP A 235 -36.54 3.01 -29.88
C ASP A 235 -35.34 3.05 -28.93
N THR A 236 -35.47 3.72 -27.78
CA THR A 236 -34.39 3.76 -26.78
C THR A 236 -34.08 2.38 -26.24
N ALA A 237 -35.08 1.54 -25.99
CA ALA A 237 -34.89 0.16 -25.55
C ALA A 237 -34.16 -0.70 -26.59
N ILE A 238 -34.54 -0.59 -27.86
CA ILE A 238 -33.92 -1.31 -28.98
C ILE A 238 -32.46 -0.87 -29.13
N VAL A 239 -32.19 0.44 -29.16
CA VAL A 239 -30.83 0.98 -29.31
C VAL A 239 -29.95 0.51 -28.16
N MET A 240 -30.38 0.66 -26.90
CA MET A 240 -29.59 0.20 -25.75
C MET A 240 -29.36 -1.31 -25.77
N GLY A 241 -30.42 -2.09 -26.04
CA GLY A 241 -30.35 -3.55 -26.08
C GLY A 241 -29.39 -4.06 -27.16
N VAL A 242 -29.46 -3.53 -28.39
CA VAL A 242 -28.60 -3.96 -29.50
C VAL A 242 -27.14 -3.58 -29.28
N LEU A 243 -26.88 -2.38 -28.74
CA LEU A 243 -25.53 -1.93 -28.45
C LEU A 243 -24.88 -2.69 -27.29
N VAL A 244 -25.65 -3.06 -26.26
CA VAL A 244 -25.16 -3.83 -25.10
C VAL A 244 -25.08 -5.33 -25.36
N ALA A 245 -25.87 -5.87 -26.30
CA ALA A 245 -25.99 -7.32 -26.52
C ALA A 245 -24.66 -8.09 -26.61
N PRO A 246 -23.61 -7.60 -27.30
CA PRO A 246 -22.35 -8.32 -27.35
C PRO A 246 -21.61 -8.40 -25.99
N PHE A 247 -21.83 -7.47 -25.06
CA PHE A 247 -21.33 -7.57 -23.67
C PHE A 247 -22.07 -8.61 -22.82
N LEU A 248 -23.26 -9.07 -23.23
CA LEU A 248 -24.07 -10.02 -22.46
C LEU A 248 -23.67 -11.49 -22.67
N VAL A 249 -22.60 -11.75 -23.43
CA VAL A 249 -22.07 -13.10 -23.68
C VAL A 249 -21.84 -13.90 -22.39
N PRO A 250 -21.31 -13.34 -21.28
CA PRO A 250 -21.17 -14.07 -20.02
C PRO A 250 -22.48 -14.69 -19.50
N PHE A 251 -23.62 -14.00 -19.64
CA PHE A 251 -24.92 -14.59 -19.26
C PHE A 251 -25.31 -15.77 -20.15
N ALA A 252 -25.00 -15.70 -21.45
CA ALA A 252 -25.25 -16.82 -22.36
C ALA A 252 -24.38 -18.04 -22.02
N LEU A 253 -23.12 -17.82 -21.61
CA LEU A 253 -22.24 -18.89 -21.13
C LEU A 253 -22.79 -19.55 -19.87
N ILE A 254 -23.20 -18.76 -18.88
CA ILE A 254 -23.81 -19.25 -17.63
C ILE A 254 -25.08 -20.07 -17.93
N LEU A 255 -25.93 -19.61 -18.85
CA LEU A 255 -27.16 -20.34 -19.23
C LEU A 255 -26.90 -21.69 -19.88
N VAL A 256 -25.74 -21.87 -20.52
CA VAL A 256 -25.31 -23.14 -21.14
C VAL A 256 -24.40 -23.94 -20.19
N GLY A 257 -24.29 -23.53 -18.92
CA GLY A 257 -23.49 -24.22 -17.90
C GLY A 257 -21.98 -24.09 -18.10
N ARG A 258 -21.52 -23.04 -18.80
CA ARG A 258 -20.10 -22.72 -18.98
C ARG A 258 -19.69 -21.63 -18.00
N GLU A 259 -18.45 -21.70 -17.54
CA GLU A 259 -17.85 -20.64 -16.74
C GLU A 259 -17.70 -19.36 -17.58
N PRO A 260 -18.08 -18.18 -17.03
CA PRO A 260 -18.00 -16.92 -17.75
C PRO A 260 -16.56 -16.45 -17.99
N MET A 261 -15.58 -16.92 -17.21
CA MET A 261 -14.15 -16.61 -17.39
C MET A 261 -13.32 -17.90 -17.59
N PRO A 262 -12.79 -18.20 -18.79
CA PRO A 262 -11.74 -19.20 -18.92
C PRO A 262 -10.42 -18.65 -18.34
N VAL A 263 -9.69 -19.50 -17.59
CA VAL A 263 -8.40 -19.17 -16.95
C VAL A 263 -7.29 -18.83 -17.96
N ASP A 264 -7.47 -19.14 -19.25
CA ASP A 264 -6.49 -18.90 -20.31
C ASP A 264 -7.07 -18.09 -21.48
N TYR A 265 -6.82 -16.79 -21.47
CA TYR A 265 -7.18 -15.83 -22.53
C TYR A 265 -6.26 -15.92 -23.75
N GLY A 266 -5.27 -16.83 -23.78
CA GLY A 266 -4.27 -16.95 -24.85
C GLY A 266 -4.61 -17.91 -25.99
N SER A 267 -5.63 -18.77 -25.87
CA SER A 267 -5.91 -19.79 -26.89
C SER A 267 -6.72 -19.25 -28.09
N GLN A 268 -6.28 -19.54 -29.32
CA GLN A 268 -6.95 -19.09 -30.56
C GLN A 268 -8.41 -19.61 -30.71
N SER A 269 -8.76 -20.70 -30.02
CA SER A 269 -10.08 -21.35 -30.10
C SER A 269 -11.19 -20.54 -29.41
N THR A 270 -10.91 -19.88 -28.28
CA THR A 270 -11.87 -19.00 -27.59
C THR A 270 -12.08 -17.69 -28.34
N ALA A 271 -11.04 -17.12 -28.94
CA ALA A 271 -11.13 -15.91 -29.76
C ALA A 271 -12.06 -16.07 -30.98
N LEU A 272 -12.04 -17.23 -31.64
CA LEU A 272 -12.93 -17.56 -32.77
C LEU A 272 -14.40 -17.74 -32.34
N VAL A 273 -14.65 -18.33 -31.17
CA VAL A 273 -16.01 -18.46 -30.60
C VAL A 273 -16.57 -17.10 -30.19
N VAL A 274 -15.75 -16.25 -29.56
CA VAL A 274 -16.12 -14.88 -29.21
C VAL A 274 -16.35 -14.04 -30.47
N ALA A 275 -15.46 -14.09 -31.46
CA ALA A 275 -15.67 -13.40 -32.74
C ALA A 275 -16.92 -13.90 -33.49
N GLY A 276 -17.23 -15.19 -33.44
CA GLY A 276 -18.44 -15.78 -34.00
C GLY A 276 -19.72 -15.36 -33.27
N LEU A 277 -19.69 -15.25 -31.94
CA LEU A 277 -20.80 -14.76 -31.12
C LEU A 277 -21.01 -13.25 -31.30
N LEU A 278 -19.94 -12.45 -31.28
CA LEU A 278 -19.99 -10.99 -31.52
C LEU A 278 -20.45 -10.68 -32.95
N GLY A 279 -19.93 -11.42 -33.93
CA GLY A 279 -20.34 -11.33 -35.33
C GLY A 279 -21.78 -11.77 -35.55
N GLY A 280 -22.20 -12.89 -34.95
CA GLY A 280 -23.57 -13.40 -35.02
C GLY A 280 -24.60 -12.50 -34.36
N ILE A 281 -24.31 -11.99 -33.15
CA ILE A 281 -25.17 -11.04 -32.42
C ILE A 281 -25.25 -9.70 -33.15
N GLY A 282 -24.13 -9.21 -33.71
CA GLY A 282 -24.10 -7.99 -34.50
C GLY A 282 -24.88 -8.11 -35.82
N LEU A 283 -24.71 -9.22 -36.57
CA LEU A 283 -25.37 -9.42 -37.86
C LEU A 283 -26.87 -9.73 -37.70
N VAL A 284 -27.24 -10.59 -36.75
CA VAL A 284 -28.64 -10.96 -36.47
C VAL A 284 -29.36 -9.82 -35.74
N GLY A 285 -28.70 -9.09 -34.83
CA GLY A 285 -29.27 -7.94 -34.14
C GLY A 285 -29.48 -6.71 -35.04
N ALA A 286 -28.53 -6.41 -35.94
CA ALA A 286 -28.63 -5.26 -36.83
C ALA A 286 -29.55 -5.50 -38.04
N THR A 287 -29.73 -6.75 -38.50
CA THR A 287 -30.49 -7.03 -39.75
C THR A 287 -31.61 -8.06 -39.63
N GLY A 288 -31.52 -9.02 -38.70
CA GLY A 288 -32.46 -10.15 -38.58
C GLY A 288 -33.60 -9.95 -37.56
N PHE A 289 -33.29 -9.44 -36.36
CA PHE A 289 -34.25 -9.22 -35.27
C PHE A 289 -35.33 -8.18 -35.65
N LEU A 290 -34.93 -7.17 -36.43
CA LEU A 290 -35.81 -6.11 -36.96
C LEU A 290 -36.78 -6.59 -38.06
N ARG A 291 -36.49 -7.71 -38.73
CA ARG A 291 -37.39 -8.32 -39.72
C ARG A 291 -38.39 -9.27 -39.09
N PHE A 292 -38.06 -9.84 -37.93
CA PHE A 292 -38.92 -10.79 -37.19
C PHE A 292 -39.99 -10.09 -36.35
N LEU A 293 -39.67 -8.93 -35.75
CA LEU A 293 -40.65 -8.02 -35.17
C LEU A 293 -41.27 -7.20 -36.30
N ARG A 294 -42.50 -7.52 -36.72
CA ARG A 294 -43.24 -6.75 -37.75
C ARG A 294 -43.03 -5.23 -37.53
N PRO A 295 -42.43 -4.48 -38.48
CA PRO A 295 -42.04 -3.07 -38.30
C PRO A 295 -43.17 -2.13 -37.87
N ALA A 296 -44.43 -2.55 -38.07
CA ALA A 296 -45.61 -1.76 -37.73
C ALA A 296 -45.80 -1.54 -36.22
N TRP A 297 -45.18 -2.33 -35.33
CA TRP A 297 -45.53 -2.33 -33.89
C TRP A 297 -44.43 -1.83 -32.94
N TRP A 298 -43.17 -1.71 -33.39
CA TRP A 298 -42.03 -1.38 -32.51
C TRP A 298 -41.08 -0.36 -33.14
N GLY A 299 -40.96 0.81 -32.50
CA GLY A 299 -40.00 1.85 -32.85
C GLY A 299 -40.40 2.76 -34.02
N THR A 300 -39.56 3.76 -34.31
CA THR A 300 -39.73 4.67 -35.45
C THR A 300 -38.87 4.23 -36.65
N PRO A 301 -39.36 4.37 -37.91
CA PRO A 301 -38.61 3.98 -39.11
C PRO A 301 -37.23 4.63 -39.23
N VAL A 302 -37.13 5.82 -38.67
CA VAL A 302 -35.94 6.68 -38.66
C VAL A 302 -34.84 6.11 -37.75
N THR A 303 -35.21 5.44 -36.65
CA THR A 303 -34.26 4.75 -35.76
C THR A 303 -33.73 3.48 -36.42
N HIS A 304 -34.61 2.70 -37.05
CA HIS A 304 -34.24 1.46 -37.75
C HIS A 304 -33.19 1.68 -38.85
N ARG A 305 -33.25 2.80 -39.57
CA ARG A 305 -32.26 3.16 -40.60
C ARG A 305 -30.88 3.47 -40.02
N ASN A 306 -30.82 4.08 -38.85
CA ASN A 306 -29.57 4.59 -38.27
C ASN A 306 -28.92 3.62 -37.27
N LEU A 307 -29.64 2.58 -36.84
CA LEU A 307 -29.14 1.59 -35.89
C LEU A 307 -27.84 0.90 -36.35
N PRO A 308 -27.65 0.51 -37.62
CA PRO A 308 -26.37 -0.07 -38.06
C PRO A 308 -25.19 0.91 -37.93
N ILE A 309 -25.41 2.20 -38.21
CA ILE A 309 -24.40 3.25 -38.09
C ILE A 309 -24.03 3.46 -36.62
N LEU A 310 -25.04 3.51 -35.74
CA LEU A 310 -24.86 3.60 -34.30
C LEU A 310 -24.06 2.40 -33.77
N PHE A 311 -24.41 1.20 -34.20
CA PHE A 311 -23.74 -0.03 -33.80
C PHE A 311 -22.27 -0.05 -34.25
N ALA A 312 -22.01 0.24 -35.53
CA ALA A 312 -20.66 0.27 -36.08
C ALA A 312 -19.78 1.32 -35.38
N GLY A 313 -20.29 2.54 -35.20
CA GLY A 313 -19.55 3.61 -34.53
C GLY A 313 -19.29 3.32 -33.05
N PHE A 314 -20.28 2.79 -32.34
CA PHE A 314 -20.15 2.39 -30.93
C PHE A 314 -19.06 1.33 -30.77
N TRP A 315 -19.14 0.23 -31.54
CA TRP A 315 -18.22 -0.89 -31.40
C TRP A 315 -16.83 -0.58 -31.93
N PHE A 316 -16.70 0.24 -32.98
CA PHE A 316 -15.39 0.70 -33.44
C PHE A 316 -14.62 1.40 -32.31
N VAL A 317 -15.27 2.31 -31.59
CA VAL A 317 -14.63 3.04 -30.49
C VAL A 317 -14.43 2.14 -29.25
N ALA A 318 -15.41 1.28 -28.92
CA ALA A 318 -15.27 0.34 -27.80
C ALA A 318 -14.07 -0.59 -28.00
N LEU A 319 -13.95 -1.18 -29.19
CA LEU A 319 -12.84 -2.07 -29.53
C LEU A 319 -11.52 -1.32 -29.56
N ALA A 320 -11.49 -0.08 -30.07
CA ALA A 320 -10.28 0.75 -30.03
C ALA A 320 -9.77 0.92 -28.59
N PHE A 321 -10.63 1.19 -27.61
CA PHE A 321 -10.22 1.31 -26.22
C PHE A 321 -9.74 -0.02 -25.62
N TYR A 322 -10.51 -1.11 -25.78
CA TYR A 322 -10.14 -2.40 -25.19
C TYR A 322 -8.87 -3.01 -25.77
N THR A 323 -8.58 -2.73 -27.05
CA THR A 323 -7.40 -3.24 -27.75
C THR A 323 -6.19 -2.30 -27.70
N ASN A 324 -6.20 -1.30 -26.81
CA ASN A 324 -5.15 -0.28 -26.72
C ASN A 324 -4.86 0.35 -28.10
N LEU A 325 -5.90 0.89 -28.74
CA LEU A 325 -5.93 1.41 -30.12
C LEU A 325 -5.51 0.39 -31.19
N PHE A 326 -6.06 -0.83 -31.11
CA PHE A 326 -5.82 -1.95 -32.03
C PHE A 326 -4.41 -2.55 -31.99
N SER A 327 -3.60 -2.21 -30.98
CA SER A 327 -2.26 -2.79 -30.77
C SER A 327 -2.28 -4.15 -30.05
N ALA A 328 -3.28 -4.39 -29.19
CA ALA A 328 -3.41 -5.59 -28.37
C ALA A 328 -4.76 -6.28 -28.62
N VAL A 329 -4.82 -7.17 -29.61
CA VAL A 329 -6.08 -7.82 -30.06
C VAL A 329 -6.70 -8.72 -28.97
N SER A 330 -5.89 -9.26 -28.05
CA SER A 330 -6.37 -9.98 -26.86
C SER A 330 -7.37 -9.16 -26.03
N GLY A 331 -7.25 -7.84 -26.08
CA GLY A 331 -8.16 -6.86 -25.49
C GLY A 331 -9.64 -7.06 -25.82
N ILE A 332 -9.96 -7.61 -26.99
CA ILE A 332 -11.35 -7.89 -27.40
C ILE A 332 -11.99 -8.91 -26.43
N GLN A 333 -11.27 -9.98 -26.10
CA GLN A 333 -11.81 -11.03 -25.24
C GLN A 333 -11.93 -10.56 -23.80
N SER A 334 -10.87 -9.97 -23.26
CA SER A 334 -10.86 -9.41 -21.90
C SER A 334 -11.87 -8.28 -21.73
N GLY A 335 -12.05 -7.45 -22.75
CA GLY A 335 -12.96 -6.30 -22.71
C GLY A 335 -14.43 -6.68 -22.86
N VAL A 336 -14.77 -7.47 -23.88
CA VAL A 336 -16.18 -7.74 -24.23
C VAL A 336 -16.78 -8.87 -23.40
N VAL A 337 -16.00 -9.92 -23.13
CA VAL A 337 -16.44 -11.06 -22.30
C VAL A 337 -15.89 -10.92 -20.88
N GLY A 338 -14.60 -10.64 -20.76
CA GLY A 338 -13.91 -10.63 -19.48
C GLY A 338 -14.40 -9.56 -18.50
N SER A 339 -14.81 -8.37 -18.95
CA SER A 339 -15.26 -7.28 -18.06
C SER A 339 -16.48 -7.70 -17.24
N LEU A 340 -17.60 -7.99 -17.90
CA LEU A 340 -18.83 -8.43 -17.22
C LEU A 340 -18.66 -9.81 -16.57
N GLY A 341 -17.90 -10.72 -17.18
CA GLY A 341 -17.61 -12.04 -16.59
C GLY A 341 -16.90 -11.94 -15.24
N TYR A 342 -15.81 -11.17 -15.19
CA TYR A 342 -15.05 -10.93 -13.97
C TYR A 342 -15.91 -10.25 -12.89
N TRP A 343 -16.68 -9.22 -13.27
CA TRP A 343 -17.55 -8.52 -12.32
C TRP A 343 -18.63 -9.42 -11.71
N LEU A 344 -19.19 -10.36 -12.49
CA LEU A 344 -20.16 -11.35 -11.99
C LEU A 344 -19.50 -12.32 -10.99
N GLU A 345 -18.27 -12.76 -11.25
CA GLU A 345 -17.52 -13.63 -10.32
C GLU A 345 -17.16 -12.91 -9.02
N GLN A 346 -16.78 -11.62 -9.09
CA GLN A 346 -16.46 -10.83 -7.88
C GLN A 346 -17.66 -10.65 -6.95
N GLN A 347 -18.90 -10.80 -7.42
CA GLN A 347 -20.08 -10.76 -6.55
C GLN A 347 -20.08 -11.87 -5.49
N GLY A 348 -19.47 -13.03 -5.77
CA GLY A 348 -19.34 -14.13 -4.83
C GLY A 348 -18.21 -13.95 -3.81
N VAL A 349 -17.18 -13.16 -4.13
CA VAL A 349 -16.04 -12.88 -3.24
C VAL A 349 -16.44 -11.92 -2.12
N MET A 350 -17.35 -10.98 -2.40
CA MET A 350 -17.86 -9.98 -1.45
C MET A 350 -16.75 -9.27 -0.66
N ARG A 351 -15.74 -8.72 -1.36
CA ARG A 351 -14.60 -8.03 -0.74
C ARG A 351 -15.08 -6.99 0.26
N GLY A 352 -14.63 -7.11 1.51
CA GLY A 352 -15.04 -6.24 2.61
C GLY A 352 -16.31 -6.65 3.35
N GLY A 353 -17.08 -7.65 2.91
CA GLY A 353 -18.18 -8.24 3.70
C GLY A 353 -19.27 -7.24 4.15
N GLN A 354 -19.59 -6.27 3.30
CA GLN A 354 -20.45 -5.15 3.67
C GLN A 354 -21.92 -5.55 3.86
N PRO A 355 -22.60 -5.09 4.93
CA PRO A 355 -23.98 -5.48 5.23
C PRO A 355 -24.97 -4.88 4.22
N TRP A 356 -26.19 -5.43 4.18
CA TRP A 356 -27.24 -4.95 3.27
C TRP A 356 -27.62 -3.47 3.50
N PHE A 357 -27.50 -2.96 4.73
CA PHE A 357 -27.83 -1.58 5.05
C PHE A 357 -26.66 -0.59 4.82
N TYR A 358 -25.53 -1.05 4.26
CA TYR A 358 -24.31 -0.25 4.08
C TYR A 358 -24.56 1.08 3.36
N TYR A 359 -25.17 1.07 2.16
CA TYR A 359 -25.44 2.30 1.42
C TYR A 359 -26.53 3.18 2.05
N PRO A 360 -27.66 2.66 2.55
CA PRO A 360 -28.59 3.45 3.36
C PRO A 360 -27.91 4.13 4.56
N TYR A 361 -26.99 3.44 5.24
CA TYR A 361 -26.24 3.97 6.36
C TYR A 361 -25.28 5.11 5.92
N LEU A 362 -24.47 4.90 4.88
CA LEU A 362 -23.61 5.95 4.33
C LEU A 362 -24.41 7.16 3.82
N ALA A 363 -25.53 6.91 3.14
CA ALA A 363 -26.40 7.98 2.67
C ALA A 363 -26.95 8.82 3.85
N LEU A 364 -27.31 8.18 4.96
CA LEU A 364 -27.75 8.89 6.16
C LEU A 364 -26.62 9.73 6.76
N LEU A 365 -25.39 9.24 6.77
CA LEU A 365 -24.25 9.93 7.36
C LEU A 365 -23.75 11.10 6.51
N TYR A 366 -23.72 10.95 5.19
CA TYR A 366 -23.05 11.90 4.30
C TYR A 366 -24.03 12.68 3.40
N GLU A 367 -25.20 12.11 3.09
CA GLU A 367 -26.13 12.62 2.07
C GLU A 367 -27.54 12.81 2.65
N PHE A 368 -27.61 13.17 3.94
CA PHE A 368 -28.86 13.37 4.67
C PHE A 368 -29.76 14.45 4.04
N LEU A 369 -29.20 15.47 3.40
CA LEU A 369 -29.97 16.50 2.71
C LEU A 369 -30.69 15.89 1.49
N PRO A 370 -30.00 15.30 0.49
CA PRO A 370 -30.66 14.57 -0.58
C PRO A 370 -31.70 13.55 -0.10
N LEU A 371 -31.44 12.81 0.99
CA LEU A 371 -32.41 11.89 1.59
C LEU A 371 -33.65 12.58 2.17
N ALA A 372 -33.48 13.69 2.90
CA ALA A 372 -34.60 14.48 3.42
C ALA A 372 -35.47 15.03 2.28
N LEU A 373 -34.83 15.46 1.19
CA LEU A 373 -35.50 15.92 -0.02
C LEU A 373 -36.24 14.78 -0.74
N LEU A 374 -35.67 13.57 -0.76
CA LEU A 374 -36.32 12.37 -1.26
C LEU A 374 -37.58 12.04 -0.45
N ALA A 375 -37.50 12.05 0.88
CA ALA A 375 -38.66 11.81 1.75
C ALA A 375 -39.78 12.84 1.50
N ALA A 376 -39.41 14.12 1.32
CA ALA A 376 -40.35 15.18 0.97
C ALA A 376 -40.96 15.04 -0.44
N SER A 377 -40.30 14.31 -1.35
CA SER A 377 -40.78 14.11 -2.72
C SER A 377 -41.95 13.14 -2.83
N VAL A 378 -42.08 12.17 -1.93
CA VAL A 378 -43.09 11.10 -1.99
C VAL A 378 -44.53 11.65 -1.88
N PRO A 379 -44.89 12.49 -0.89
CA PRO A 379 -46.24 13.08 -0.83
C PRO A 379 -46.55 13.99 -2.02
N LEU A 380 -45.54 14.65 -2.59
CA LEU A 380 -45.68 15.51 -3.76
C LEU A 380 -45.92 14.71 -5.04
N LEU A 381 -45.27 13.57 -5.20
CA LEU A 381 -45.52 12.64 -6.30
C LEU A 381 -46.95 12.06 -6.24
N VAL A 382 -47.41 11.69 -5.05
CA VAL A 382 -48.77 11.19 -4.81
C VAL A 382 -49.80 12.28 -5.13
N SER A 383 -49.64 13.48 -4.56
CA SER A 383 -50.56 14.60 -4.81
C SER A 383 -50.54 15.09 -6.27
N TYR A 384 -49.38 15.12 -6.94
CA TYR A 384 -49.28 15.43 -8.37
C TYR A 384 -50.01 14.39 -9.23
N SER A 385 -49.90 13.11 -8.89
CA SER A 385 -50.58 12.02 -9.60
C SER A 385 -52.11 12.08 -9.42
N LEU A 386 -52.57 12.42 -8.21
CA LEU A 386 -53.98 12.60 -7.87
C LEU A 386 -54.60 13.86 -8.50
N ALA A 387 -53.90 15.00 -8.47
CA ALA A 387 -54.41 16.27 -9.02
C ALA A 387 -54.60 16.25 -10.54
N LYS A 388 -53.84 15.42 -11.27
CA LYS A 388 -53.95 15.27 -12.73
C LYS A 388 -54.94 14.19 -13.17
N SER A 389 -55.48 13.41 -12.23
CA SER A 389 -56.50 12.38 -12.47
C SER A 389 -57.94 12.86 -12.19
N SER A 390 -58.15 14.11 -11.76
CA SER A 390 -59.49 14.70 -11.65
C SER A 390 -60.17 14.88 -13.03
N PRO A 391 -61.36 14.30 -13.24
CA PRO A 391 -62.12 14.48 -14.48
C PRO A 391 -62.73 15.90 -14.51
N GLY A 392 -62.29 16.74 -15.45
CA GLY A 392 -62.91 18.06 -15.67
C GLY A 392 -62.01 19.17 -16.24
N ARG A 393 -60.68 19.00 -16.27
CA ARG A 393 -59.79 20.02 -16.84
C ARG A 393 -59.52 19.74 -18.31
N GLN A 394 -60.25 20.41 -19.20
CA GLN A 394 -59.94 20.44 -20.63
C GLN A 394 -58.53 21.04 -20.82
N SER A 395 -57.59 20.21 -21.29
CA SER A 395 -56.24 20.65 -21.63
C SER A 395 -56.26 21.35 -22.99
N ASN A 396 -56.04 22.65 -23.01
CA ASN A 396 -55.77 23.37 -24.24
C ASN A 396 -54.52 22.82 -24.94
N GLN A 397 -54.59 22.82 -26.27
CA GLN A 397 -53.61 22.29 -27.22
C GLN A 397 -52.20 22.90 -27.03
N SER A 398 -51.24 22.10 -26.55
CA SER A 398 -49.79 22.18 -26.87
C SER A 398 -48.92 21.10 -26.20
N ASP A 399 -49.44 20.33 -25.24
CA ASP A 399 -48.59 19.51 -24.37
C ASP A 399 -48.30 18.11 -24.96
N ASN A 400 -47.25 18.03 -25.77
CA ASN A 400 -46.53 16.79 -26.12
C ASN A 400 -45.82 16.12 -24.91
N GLU A 401 -46.03 16.61 -23.68
CA GLU A 401 -45.40 16.06 -22.48
C GLU A 401 -46.19 14.86 -21.93
N VAL A 402 -45.54 13.70 -21.90
CA VAL A 402 -46.02 12.53 -21.14
C VAL A 402 -45.83 12.82 -19.64
N PRO A 403 -46.89 13.11 -18.86
CA PRO A 403 -46.76 13.72 -17.53
C PRO A 403 -46.02 12.88 -16.49
N TRP A 404 -45.97 11.57 -16.70
CA TRP A 404 -45.32 10.60 -15.80
C TRP A 404 -43.86 10.33 -16.17
N LEU A 405 -43.39 10.73 -17.35
CA LEU A 405 -42.08 10.34 -17.89
C LEU A 405 -40.93 10.74 -16.97
N VAL A 406 -40.82 12.04 -16.67
CA VAL A 406 -39.73 12.58 -15.83
C VAL A 406 -39.79 12.08 -14.38
N PRO A 407 -40.90 12.28 -13.64
CA PRO A 407 -40.96 11.82 -12.25
C PRO A 407 -40.88 10.29 -12.12
N GLY A 408 -41.50 9.55 -13.05
CA GLY A 408 -41.43 8.09 -13.07
C GLY A 408 -40.04 7.57 -13.37
N PHE A 409 -39.34 8.15 -14.34
CA PHE A 409 -37.95 7.81 -14.64
C PHE A 409 -37.03 8.08 -13.46
N LEU A 410 -37.08 9.29 -12.88
CA LEU A 410 -36.23 9.65 -11.76
C LEU A 410 -36.51 8.78 -10.52
N LEU A 411 -37.77 8.42 -10.27
CA LEU A 411 -38.14 7.50 -9.19
C LEU A 411 -37.59 6.09 -9.41
N ILE A 412 -37.76 5.54 -10.62
CA ILE A 412 -37.24 4.21 -10.98
C ILE A 412 -35.71 4.23 -10.95
N TRP A 413 -35.07 5.32 -11.36
CA TRP A 413 -33.64 5.46 -11.26
C TRP A 413 -33.16 5.46 -9.81
N THR A 414 -33.78 6.26 -8.93
CA THR A 414 -33.43 6.27 -7.51
C THR A 414 -33.63 4.91 -6.85
N ILE A 415 -34.82 4.31 -6.99
CA ILE A 415 -35.11 3.01 -6.38
C ILE A 415 -34.23 1.91 -6.97
N GLY A 416 -34.08 1.89 -8.29
CA GLY A 416 -33.24 0.92 -9.00
C GLY A 416 -31.78 1.01 -8.59
N SER A 417 -31.24 2.22 -8.40
CA SER A 417 -29.87 2.41 -7.89
C SER A 417 -29.73 1.87 -6.47
N TYR A 418 -30.61 2.23 -5.54
CA TYR A 418 -30.53 1.70 -4.17
C TYR A 418 -30.70 0.18 -4.13
N ALA A 419 -31.65 -0.38 -4.89
CA ALA A 419 -31.86 -1.83 -4.95
C ALA A 419 -30.65 -2.55 -5.59
N GLY A 420 -30.19 -2.09 -6.74
CA GLY A 420 -29.10 -2.72 -7.50
C GLY A 420 -27.79 -2.74 -6.72
N TYR A 421 -27.37 -1.59 -6.18
CA TYR A 421 -26.13 -1.52 -5.41
C TYR A 421 -26.23 -2.21 -4.04
N THR A 422 -27.41 -2.23 -3.41
CA THR A 422 -27.59 -2.96 -2.14
C THR A 422 -27.55 -4.48 -2.32
N VAL A 423 -28.09 -4.98 -3.43
CA VAL A 423 -28.09 -6.42 -3.74
C VAL A 423 -26.72 -6.89 -4.25
N ALA A 424 -25.94 -6.01 -4.91
CA ALA A 424 -24.58 -6.32 -5.33
C ALA A 424 -23.71 -6.81 -4.16
N GLY A 425 -23.00 -7.92 -4.36
CA GLY A 425 -22.09 -8.51 -3.38
C GLY A 425 -20.86 -7.62 -3.15
N GLU A 426 -20.32 -7.03 -4.20
CA GLU A 426 -19.21 -6.08 -4.12
C GLU A 426 -19.72 -4.67 -3.80
N LYS A 427 -19.52 -4.20 -2.56
CA LYS A 427 -19.92 -2.87 -2.10
C LYS A 427 -18.73 -2.06 -1.65
N MET A 428 -18.65 -0.83 -2.13
CA MET A 428 -17.50 0.07 -1.90
C MET A 428 -17.97 1.52 -1.78
N PRO A 429 -17.30 2.37 -0.99
CA PRO A 429 -17.80 3.71 -0.66
C PRO A 429 -17.92 4.63 -1.89
N TRP A 430 -17.01 4.52 -2.86
CA TRP A 430 -17.04 5.33 -4.09
C TRP A 430 -18.27 5.09 -4.97
N LEU A 431 -18.97 3.96 -4.80
CA LEU A 431 -20.21 3.68 -5.53
C LEU A 431 -21.37 4.57 -5.09
N MET A 432 -21.25 5.25 -3.94
CA MET A 432 -22.24 6.21 -3.42
C MET A 432 -22.65 7.27 -4.46
N VAL A 433 -21.74 7.69 -5.34
CA VAL A 433 -22.04 8.71 -6.36
C VAL A 433 -23.23 8.29 -7.25
N HIS A 434 -23.38 7.00 -7.56
CA HIS A 434 -24.45 6.48 -8.43
C HIS A 434 -25.82 6.43 -7.74
N LEU A 435 -25.85 6.46 -6.41
CA LEU A 435 -27.07 6.55 -5.61
C LEU A 435 -27.47 8.01 -5.38
N VAL A 436 -26.48 8.89 -5.17
CA VAL A 436 -26.69 10.32 -4.89
C VAL A 436 -27.23 11.06 -6.11
N LEU A 437 -26.69 10.79 -7.31
CA LEU A 437 -27.11 11.43 -8.56
C LEU A 437 -28.63 11.45 -8.76
N PRO A 438 -29.32 10.29 -8.88
CA PRO A 438 -30.76 10.27 -9.11
C PRO A 438 -31.55 10.82 -7.93
N THR A 439 -31.06 10.63 -6.70
CA THR A 439 -31.67 11.17 -5.47
C THR A 439 -31.72 12.69 -5.49
N VAL A 440 -30.62 13.34 -5.86
CA VAL A 440 -30.53 14.81 -5.99
C VAL A 440 -31.46 15.32 -7.09
N LEU A 441 -31.51 14.66 -8.24
CA LEU A 441 -32.38 15.06 -9.34
C LEU A 441 -33.86 14.95 -8.97
N LEU A 442 -34.27 13.85 -8.35
CA LEU A 442 -35.65 13.62 -7.91
C LEU A 442 -36.08 14.60 -6.82
N GLY A 443 -35.24 14.76 -5.79
CA GLY A 443 -35.47 15.72 -4.71
C GLY A 443 -35.59 17.15 -5.24
N SER A 444 -34.69 17.56 -6.14
CA SER A 444 -34.70 18.90 -6.74
C SER A 444 -35.92 19.14 -7.64
N TRP A 445 -36.35 18.13 -8.39
CA TRP A 445 -37.58 18.19 -9.17
C TRP A 445 -38.80 18.42 -8.25
N ALA A 446 -38.93 17.63 -7.19
CA ALA A 446 -40.07 17.70 -6.27
C ALA A 446 -40.14 19.03 -5.52
N ILE A 447 -39.01 19.49 -4.99
CA ILE A 447 -38.91 20.79 -4.33
C ILE A 447 -39.21 21.92 -5.30
N SER A 448 -38.73 21.85 -6.55
CA SER A 448 -39.05 22.89 -7.53
C SER A 448 -40.56 23.00 -7.78
N LYS A 449 -41.30 21.89 -7.73
CA LYS A 449 -42.77 21.91 -7.82
C LYS A 449 -43.40 22.47 -6.54
N TRP A 450 -42.92 22.07 -5.37
CA TRP A 450 -43.39 22.60 -4.10
C TRP A 450 -43.13 24.10 -3.94
N LEU A 451 -41.93 24.58 -4.24
CA LEU A 451 -41.56 26.00 -4.24
C LEU A 451 -42.38 26.83 -5.24
N SER A 452 -42.88 26.23 -6.32
CA SER A 452 -43.77 26.94 -7.25
C SER A 452 -45.15 27.25 -6.65
N THR A 453 -45.52 26.58 -5.54
CA THR A 453 -46.75 26.88 -4.78
C THR A 453 -46.57 27.98 -3.73
N LEU A 454 -45.32 28.41 -3.48
CA LEU A 454 -44.98 29.52 -2.60
C LEU A 454 -45.03 30.83 -3.40
N ALA A 455 -46.10 31.60 -3.22
CA ALA A 455 -46.19 32.98 -3.71
C ALA A 455 -45.36 33.91 -2.80
N LEU A 456 -44.04 33.70 -2.77
CA LEU A 456 -43.12 34.59 -2.07
C LEU A 456 -42.84 35.80 -2.95
N ASP A 457 -43.27 36.98 -2.48
CA ASP A 457 -42.91 38.25 -3.11
C ASP A 457 -41.41 38.51 -2.95
N SER A 458 -40.76 39.14 -3.93
CA SER A 458 -39.30 39.23 -4.02
C SER A 458 -38.69 39.97 -2.82
N LYS A 459 -39.43 40.93 -2.26
CA LYS A 459 -39.05 41.67 -1.05
C LYS A 459 -39.08 40.80 0.21
N GLN A 460 -40.02 39.86 0.31
CA GLN A 460 -40.17 38.98 1.48
C GLN A 460 -39.08 37.89 1.52
N ALA A 461 -38.67 37.38 0.35
CA ALA A 461 -37.52 36.48 0.24
C ALA A 461 -36.20 37.17 0.64
N ILE A 462 -36.03 38.44 0.24
CA ILE A 462 -34.87 39.25 0.62
C ILE A 462 -34.91 39.56 2.12
N VAL A 463 -36.05 39.92 2.70
CA VAL A 463 -36.18 40.17 4.16
C VAL A 463 -35.91 38.91 4.98
N ALA A 464 -36.36 37.73 4.54
CA ALA A 464 -36.01 36.47 5.21
C ALA A 464 -34.50 36.18 5.14
N CYS A 465 -33.85 36.46 4.01
CA CYS A 465 -32.40 36.34 3.87
C CYS A 465 -31.63 37.38 4.70
N VAL A 466 -32.12 38.64 4.74
CA VAL A 466 -31.50 39.75 5.47
C VAL A 466 -31.71 39.63 6.97
N LEU A 467 -32.87 39.17 7.45
CA LEU A 467 -33.09 38.91 8.88
C LEU A 467 -32.33 37.66 9.36
N GLY A 468 -32.23 36.63 8.51
CA GLY A 468 -31.29 35.51 8.73
C GLY A 468 -29.83 35.99 8.80
N GLY A 469 -29.44 36.93 7.94
CA GLY A 469 -28.10 37.54 7.91
C GLY A 469 -27.83 38.61 8.99
N ALA A 470 -28.84 39.30 9.49
CA ALA A 470 -28.71 40.33 10.53
C ALA A 470 -28.76 39.73 11.95
N GLY A 471 -29.53 38.65 12.16
CA GLY A 471 -29.42 37.83 13.36
C GLY A 471 -28.01 37.24 13.51
N PHE A 472 -27.40 36.87 12.39
CA PHE A 472 -26.00 36.47 12.27
C PHE A 472 -25.01 37.59 12.70
N ALA A 473 -25.26 38.85 12.33
CA ALA A 473 -24.39 39.99 12.70
C ALA A 473 -24.56 40.46 14.16
N CYS A 474 -25.78 40.49 14.71
CA CYS A 474 -26.01 40.93 16.09
C CYS A 474 -25.48 39.92 17.13
N TRP A 475 -25.47 38.63 16.80
CA TRP A 475 -24.92 37.62 17.70
C TRP A 475 -23.38 37.57 17.69
N MET A 476 -22.73 37.92 16.56
CA MET A 476 -21.27 38.15 16.50
C MET A 476 -20.80 39.14 17.59
N PHE A 477 -21.58 40.20 17.82
CA PHE A 477 -21.21 41.27 18.75
C PHE A 477 -21.47 40.92 20.21
N ALA A 478 -22.45 40.06 20.50
CA ALA A 478 -22.81 39.65 21.85
C ALA A 478 -21.93 38.53 22.43
N ALA A 479 -21.24 37.76 21.58
CA ALA A 479 -20.40 36.61 22.00
C ALA A 479 -18.93 36.98 22.29
N GLY A 480 -18.54 38.25 22.13
CA GLY A 480 -17.35 38.82 22.80
C GLY A 480 -15.97 38.26 22.42
N ARG A 481 -15.77 37.65 21.25
CA ARG A 481 -14.43 37.28 20.76
C ARG A 481 -14.25 37.61 19.30
N THR A 482 -13.30 38.51 19.03
CA THR A 482 -12.96 39.02 17.72
C THR A 482 -12.22 37.96 16.90
N PRO A 483 -12.58 37.76 15.62
CA PRO A 483 -11.82 36.93 14.70
C PRO A 483 -10.70 37.81 14.13
N LEU A 484 -9.45 37.47 14.41
CA LEU A 484 -8.21 37.84 13.69
C LEU A 484 -7.04 37.83 14.70
N SER A 485 -6.66 36.66 15.18
CA SER A 485 -5.26 36.42 15.55
C SER A 485 -4.94 34.93 15.46
N ASP A 486 -3.89 34.67 14.68
CA ASP A 486 -3.06 33.48 14.58
C ASP A 486 -3.61 32.17 13.98
N SER A 487 -2.72 31.57 13.20
CA SER A 487 -2.91 30.63 12.09
C SER A 487 -3.11 29.17 12.47
N ASP A 488 -3.76 28.89 13.61
CA ASP A 488 -3.94 27.51 14.06
C ASP A 488 -5.11 26.81 13.36
N ARG A 489 -4.85 25.58 12.87
CA ARG A 489 -5.84 24.69 12.24
C ARG A 489 -7.04 24.43 13.15
N GLU A 490 -6.83 24.51 14.46
CA GLU A 490 -7.86 24.39 15.50
C GLU A 490 -8.80 25.59 15.50
N ALA A 491 -8.28 26.81 15.36
CA ALA A 491 -9.07 28.03 15.28
C ALA A 491 -9.98 28.07 14.04
N ILE A 492 -9.50 27.56 12.90
CA ILE A 492 -10.33 27.41 11.68
C ILE A 492 -11.44 26.37 11.89
N ARG A 493 -11.13 25.24 12.55
CA ARG A 493 -12.11 24.21 12.88
C ARG A 493 -13.20 24.75 13.81
N GLU A 494 -12.83 25.43 14.89
CA GLU A 494 -13.78 26.04 15.84
C GLU A 494 -14.64 27.11 15.17
N THR A 495 -14.04 27.93 14.29
CA THR A 495 -14.77 28.94 13.50
C THR A 495 -15.81 28.28 12.58
N MET A 496 -15.48 27.16 11.92
CA MET A 496 -16.40 26.43 11.04
C MET A 496 -17.47 25.64 11.80
N GLN A 497 -17.14 25.11 12.96
CA GLN A 497 -18.11 24.45 13.87
C GLN A 497 -19.12 25.47 14.40
N TRP A 498 -18.66 26.67 14.77
CA TRP A 498 -19.50 27.76 15.23
C TRP A 498 -20.42 28.31 14.11
N LEU A 499 -19.91 28.48 12.88
CA LEU A 499 -20.72 28.85 11.71
C LEU A 499 -21.86 27.85 11.43
N SER A 500 -21.61 26.54 11.59
CA SER A 500 -22.65 25.52 11.37
C SER A 500 -23.77 25.55 12.43
N LEU A 501 -23.44 25.82 13.69
CA LEU A 501 -24.42 25.93 14.78
C LEU A 501 -25.28 27.21 14.67
N VAL A 502 -24.66 28.32 14.27
CA VAL A 502 -25.35 29.61 14.10
C VAL A 502 -26.34 29.60 12.97
N VAL A 503 -25.99 29.02 11.80
CA VAL A 503 -26.94 28.99 10.69
C VAL A 503 -28.02 27.92 10.88
N GLY A 504 -27.72 26.82 11.58
CA GLY A 504 -28.73 25.88 12.04
C GLY A 504 -29.78 26.54 12.95
N GLY A 505 -29.33 27.36 13.91
CA GLY A 505 -30.20 28.08 14.84
C GLY A 505 -30.98 29.23 14.19
N CYS A 506 -30.33 30.06 13.39
CA CYS A 506 -30.98 31.20 12.72
C CYS A 506 -31.91 30.76 11.58
N GLY A 507 -31.58 29.66 10.90
CA GLY A 507 -32.47 29.00 9.95
C GLY A 507 -33.79 28.64 10.62
N LEU A 508 -33.78 28.01 11.80
CA LEU A 508 -34.99 27.58 12.51
C LEU A 508 -35.83 28.73 13.09
N LEU A 509 -35.23 29.88 13.43
CA LEU A 509 -35.91 31.00 14.10
C LEU A 509 -36.52 32.04 13.13
N ALA A 510 -35.91 32.25 11.95
CA ALA A 510 -36.45 33.11 10.89
C ALA A 510 -37.91 32.79 10.44
N PRO A 511 -38.33 31.51 10.28
CA PRO A 511 -39.69 31.16 9.88
C PRO A 511 -40.71 31.32 11.01
N LEU A 512 -40.28 31.27 12.28
CA LEU A 512 -41.13 31.59 13.44
C LEU A 512 -41.46 33.09 13.45
N ALA A 513 -40.49 33.95 13.14
CA ALA A 513 -40.70 35.40 13.06
C ALA A 513 -41.56 35.84 11.86
N VAL A 514 -41.34 35.25 10.68
CA VAL A 514 -42.14 35.55 9.47
C VAL A 514 -43.53 34.89 9.52
N GLY A 515 -43.64 33.72 10.16
CA GLY A 515 -44.90 33.03 10.38
C GLY A 515 -45.88 33.84 11.22
N LEU A 516 -45.40 34.60 12.21
CA LEU A 516 -46.24 35.52 13.01
C LEU A 516 -47.00 36.55 12.14
N VAL A 517 -46.57 36.80 10.90
CA VAL A 517 -47.17 37.76 9.96
C VAL A 517 -48.11 37.10 8.93
N GLN A 518 -47.97 35.80 8.61
CA GLN A 518 -48.64 35.17 7.45
C GLN A 518 -49.77 34.16 7.76
N GLY A 519 -50.05 33.87 9.03
CA GLY A 519 -51.08 32.90 9.41
C GLY A 519 -50.69 31.43 9.14
N ARG A 520 -51.44 30.49 9.74
CA ARG A 520 -51.08 29.07 9.94
C ARG A 520 -50.65 28.26 8.69
N SER A 521 -51.01 28.67 7.48
CA SER A 521 -50.70 27.93 6.24
C SER A 521 -49.30 28.23 5.67
N GLY A 522 -48.68 29.35 6.06
CA GLY A 522 -47.32 29.74 5.63
C GLY A 522 -46.20 29.17 6.51
N HIS A 523 -46.46 28.94 7.80
CA HIS A 523 -45.46 28.49 8.80
C HIS A 523 -44.76 27.19 8.41
N GLY A 524 -45.51 26.14 8.04
CA GLY A 524 -44.94 24.84 7.72
C GLY A 524 -44.01 24.89 6.49
N ARG A 525 -44.24 25.82 5.56
CA ARG A 525 -43.44 25.96 4.34
C ARG A 525 -42.16 26.76 4.59
N LEU A 526 -42.27 27.85 5.35
CA LEU A 526 -41.11 28.62 5.80
C LEU A 526 -40.19 27.76 6.68
N LEU A 527 -40.75 26.92 7.56
CA LEU A 527 -40.00 25.92 8.34
C LEU A 527 -39.29 24.91 7.43
N GLY A 528 -39.93 24.44 6.36
CA GLY A 528 -39.31 23.53 5.40
C GLY A 528 -38.13 24.13 4.63
N VAL A 529 -38.24 25.38 4.14
CA VAL A 529 -37.13 26.10 3.48
C VAL A 529 -35.96 26.30 4.44
N SER A 530 -36.28 26.65 5.67
CA SER A 530 -35.33 26.90 6.74
C SER A 530 -34.56 25.65 7.18
N ALA A 531 -35.27 24.53 7.36
CA ALA A 531 -34.67 23.24 7.61
C ALA A 531 -33.76 22.81 6.43
N GLY A 532 -34.19 23.06 5.19
CA GLY A 532 -33.38 22.81 4.00
C GLY A 532 -32.08 23.61 3.97
N LEU A 533 -32.11 24.91 4.34
CA LEU A 533 -30.91 25.75 4.43
C LEU A 533 -29.96 25.30 5.54
N ALA A 534 -30.49 24.98 6.73
CA ALA A 534 -29.72 24.45 7.84
C ALA A 534 -29.01 23.14 7.47
N LEU A 535 -29.75 22.21 6.85
CA LEU A 535 -29.16 20.96 6.34
C LEU A 535 -28.15 21.22 5.23
N GLY A 536 -28.39 22.18 4.32
CA GLY A 536 -27.42 22.57 3.28
C GLY A 536 -26.07 23.03 3.83
N ILE A 537 -26.09 23.79 4.92
CA ILE A 537 -24.85 24.26 5.55
C ILE A 537 -24.15 23.14 6.32
N LEU A 538 -24.91 22.27 6.98
CA LEU A 538 -24.34 21.07 7.57
C LEU A 538 -23.71 20.17 6.47
N THR A 539 -24.35 20.04 5.31
CA THR A 539 -23.81 19.28 4.18
C THR A 539 -22.51 19.90 3.67
N LEU A 540 -22.45 21.23 3.51
CA LEU A 540 -21.22 21.93 3.14
C LEU A 540 -20.10 21.75 4.18
N HIS A 541 -20.44 21.83 5.48
CA HIS A 541 -19.49 21.60 6.57
C HIS A 541 -18.90 20.18 6.52
N VAL A 542 -19.75 19.17 6.32
CA VAL A 542 -19.31 17.77 6.19
C VAL A 542 -18.44 17.60 4.95
N ALA A 543 -18.85 18.14 3.79
CA ALA A 543 -18.09 18.06 2.55
C ALA A 543 -16.71 18.74 2.70
N TRP A 544 -16.66 19.90 3.35
CA TRP A 544 -15.42 20.64 3.57
C TRP A 544 -14.46 19.88 4.49
N ASN A 545 -14.95 19.39 5.63
CA ASN A 545 -14.11 18.63 6.56
C ASN A 545 -13.54 17.37 5.89
N LEU A 546 -14.37 16.63 5.16
CA LEU A 546 -13.97 15.42 4.46
C LEU A 546 -12.93 15.71 3.35
N ALA A 547 -13.12 16.76 2.55
CA ALA A 547 -12.29 17.02 1.38
C ALA A 547 -11.02 17.84 1.64
N TYR A 548 -10.95 18.58 2.76
CA TYR A 548 -9.84 19.51 3.04
C TYR A 548 -9.23 19.44 4.43
N VAL A 549 -9.96 18.96 5.43
CA VAL A 549 -9.47 18.96 6.83
C VAL A 549 -8.98 17.57 7.23
N ARG A 550 -9.72 16.52 6.86
CA ARG A 550 -9.44 15.11 7.16
C ARG A 550 -9.18 14.30 5.87
N TYR A 551 -8.75 14.98 4.81
CA TYR A 551 -8.64 14.43 3.45
C TYR A 551 -7.63 13.29 3.33
N ASP A 552 -6.68 13.25 4.25
CA ASP A 552 -5.58 12.32 4.44
C ASP A 552 -5.74 11.54 5.75
N SER A 553 -6.97 11.30 6.24
CA SER A 553 -7.24 10.55 7.47
C SER A 553 -8.19 9.38 7.21
N ALA A 554 -7.97 8.24 7.86
CA ALA A 554 -8.85 7.06 7.75
C ALA A 554 -10.11 7.11 8.65
N ARG A 555 -10.39 8.25 9.30
CA ARG A 555 -11.55 8.39 10.20
C ARG A 555 -12.90 8.38 9.50
N GLU A 556 -12.95 8.43 8.17
CA GLU A 556 -14.19 8.59 7.42
C GLU A 556 -14.57 7.29 6.71
N TYR A 557 -15.83 6.85 6.82
CA TYR A 557 -16.29 5.60 6.18
C TYR A 557 -16.33 5.67 4.64
N LEU A 558 -16.10 6.85 4.04
CA LEU A 558 -15.91 7.02 2.59
C LEU A 558 -14.49 6.66 2.12
N VAL A 559 -13.58 6.41 3.06
CA VAL A 559 -12.19 6.02 2.78
C VAL A 559 -12.05 4.51 2.62
N TYR A 560 -11.11 4.05 1.80
CA TYR A 560 -10.74 2.64 1.64
C TYR A 560 -9.28 2.52 1.17
N ALA A 561 -8.51 1.62 1.80
CA ALA A 561 -7.09 1.33 1.48
C ALA A 561 -6.25 2.59 1.19
N HIS A 562 -6.23 3.51 2.17
CA HIS A 562 -5.78 4.87 1.96
C HIS A 562 -4.29 5.01 2.27
N GLY A 563 -3.53 5.69 1.40
CA GLY A 563 -2.10 5.93 1.60
C GLY A 563 -1.88 6.99 2.67
N THR A 564 -1.06 6.71 3.66
CA THR A 564 -0.85 7.61 4.81
C THR A 564 0.00 8.84 4.43
N PRO A 565 -0.02 9.91 5.23
CA PRO A 565 0.91 11.03 5.09
C PRO A 565 2.39 10.60 5.20
N ASP A 566 2.66 9.54 5.96
CA ASP A 566 4.01 8.99 6.18
C ASP A 566 4.68 8.58 4.85
N VAL A 567 3.91 8.18 3.83
CA VAL A 567 4.44 7.90 2.48
C VAL A 567 5.16 9.13 1.91
N LYS A 568 4.54 10.32 2.01
CA LYS A 568 5.13 11.57 1.53
C LYS A 568 6.34 11.98 2.37
N GLN A 569 6.30 11.71 3.66
CA GLN A 569 7.44 11.95 4.55
C GLN A 569 8.63 11.08 4.17
N VAL A 570 8.43 9.77 3.97
CA VAL A 570 9.50 8.84 3.57
C VAL A 570 10.11 9.21 2.23
N LEU A 571 9.31 9.66 1.25
CA LEU A 571 9.84 10.17 -0.02
C LEU A 571 10.72 11.42 0.17
N ALA A 572 10.34 12.31 1.09
CA ALA A 572 11.15 13.47 1.45
C ALA A 572 12.45 13.06 2.16
N ASP A 573 12.37 12.09 3.07
CA ASP A 573 13.53 11.54 3.80
C ASP A 573 14.52 10.86 2.85
N ILE A 574 14.05 10.04 1.90
CA ILE A 574 14.89 9.43 0.84
C ILE A 574 15.62 10.50 0.04
N LYS A 575 14.92 11.56 -0.37
CA LYS A 575 15.52 12.66 -1.11
C LYS A 575 16.60 13.39 -0.29
N ALA A 576 16.35 13.60 0.99
CA ALA A 576 17.32 14.23 1.90
C ALA A 576 18.57 13.37 2.10
N VAL A 577 18.41 12.05 2.33
CA VAL A 577 19.54 11.11 2.44
C VAL A 577 20.38 11.11 1.16
N ARG A 578 19.75 10.99 0.00
CA ARG A 578 20.46 11.00 -1.29
C ARG A 578 21.23 12.30 -1.56
N SER A 579 20.69 13.43 -1.11
CA SER A 579 21.36 14.74 -1.25
C SER A 579 22.57 14.89 -0.34
N ALA A 580 22.74 14.02 0.66
CA ALA A 580 23.82 14.03 1.63
C ALA A 580 24.86 12.92 1.41
N LEU A 581 24.74 12.12 0.34
CA LEU A 581 25.67 11.04 0.04
C LEU A 581 27.07 11.59 -0.34
N PRO A 582 28.16 11.03 0.22
CA PRO A 582 29.53 11.33 -0.24
C PRO A 582 29.77 10.96 -1.71
N GLU A 583 30.74 11.59 -2.37
CA GLU A 583 31.16 11.19 -3.72
C GLU A 583 31.62 9.72 -3.74
N GLY A 584 31.05 8.90 -4.62
CA GLY A 584 31.36 7.47 -4.76
C GLY A 584 30.49 6.51 -3.94
N TYR A 585 29.59 7.01 -3.07
CA TYR A 585 28.61 6.17 -2.36
C TYR A 585 27.50 5.68 -3.30
N GLY A 586 27.08 4.42 -3.16
CA GLY A 586 25.94 3.88 -3.91
C GLY A 586 24.64 4.62 -3.57
N SER A 587 23.88 5.06 -4.57
CA SER A 587 22.62 5.80 -4.38
C SER A 587 21.37 4.91 -4.36
N THR A 588 21.57 3.59 -4.33
CA THR A 588 20.52 2.60 -4.53
C THR A 588 19.55 2.57 -3.36
N VAL A 589 18.25 2.66 -3.64
CA VAL A 589 17.19 2.49 -2.64
C VAL A 589 16.54 1.14 -2.90
N LEU A 590 16.48 0.30 -1.87
CA LEU A 590 15.86 -1.01 -1.97
C LEU A 590 14.47 -0.98 -1.35
N TYR A 591 13.48 -1.58 -2.00
CA TYR A 591 12.14 -1.77 -1.44
C TYR A 591 11.59 -3.13 -1.84
N ASP A 592 10.66 -3.68 -1.05
CA ASP A 592 10.09 -4.99 -1.33
C ASP A 592 8.66 -4.92 -1.91
N HIS A 593 8.10 -6.09 -2.20
CA HIS A 593 6.79 -6.24 -2.83
C HIS A 593 5.61 -5.84 -1.92
N GLU A 594 5.74 -5.88 -0.60
CA GLU A 594 4.68 -5.42 0.32
C GLU A 594 4.57 -3.90 0.37
N VAL A 595 5.69 -3.18 0.22
CA VAL A 595 5.73 -1.71 0.23
C VAL A 595 5.44 -1.13 -1.16
N SER A 596 5.32 -1.99 -2.18
CA SER A 596 5.19 -1.58 -3.58
C SER A 596 4.01 -0.66 -3.87
N TRP A 597 2.92 -0.73 -3.11
CA TRP A 597 1.77 0.16 -3.31
C TRP A 597 1.61 1.05 -2.07
N PRO A 598 1.75 2.38 -2.18
CA PRO A 598 1.81 3.18 -3.42
C PRO A 598 3.23 3.49 -3.94
N MET A 599 4.31 2.92 -3.39
CA MET A 599 5.69 3.35 -3.70
C MET A 599 6.10 3.22 -5.17
N ALA A 600 5.63 2.19 -5.87
CA ALA A 600 5.93 1.95 -7.28
C ALA A 600 5.54 3.13 -8.18
N TRP A 601 4.45 3.86 -7.84
CA TRP A 601 4.12 5.09 -8.55
C TRP A 601 5.22 6.15 -8.40
N TYR A 602 5.76 6.33 -7.20
CA TYR A 602 6.75 7.36 -6.93
C TYR A 602 8.15 7.01 -7.43
N PHE A 603 8.47 5.71 -7.51
CA PHE A 603 9.77 5.21 -7.97
C PHE A 603 9.83 4.86 -9.46
N ARG A 604 8.72 5.00 -10.20
CA ARG A 604 8.60 4.60 -11.62
C ARG A 604 9.68 5.15 -12.57
N ASP A 605 10.21 6.33 -12.27
CA ASP A 605 11.17 7.07 -13.11
C ASP A 605 12.60 7.00 -12.53
N ASP A 606 12.84 6.16 -11.51
CA ASP A 606 14.07 6.15 -10.71
C ASP A 606 14.84 4.83 -10.86
N GLU A 607 15.83 4.82 -11.76
CA GLU A 607 16.67 3.63 -12.03
C GLU A 607 17.52 3.20 -10.84
N ALA A 608 17.75 4.10 -9.88
CA ALA A 608 18.48 3.80 -8.65
C ALA A 608 17.56 3.18 -7.59
N VAL A 609 16.27 2.95 -7.86
CA VAL A 609 15.39 2.20 -6.97
C VAL A 609 15.22 0.78 -7.49
N GLN A 610 15.46 -0.21 -6.64
CA GLN A 610 15.39 -1.62 -7.02
C GLN A 610 14.49 -2.41 -6.07
N LEU A 611 13.74 -3.34 -6.65
CA LEU A 611 12.92 -4.29 -5.90
C LEU A 611 13.77 -5.48 -5.45
N TYR A 612 13.69 -5.88 -4.17
CA TYR A 612 14.38 -7.07 -3.67
C TYR A 612 13.39 -8.15 -3.18
N ASP A 613 13.80 -9.43 -3.24
CA ASP A 613 12.93 -10.58 -2.93
C ASP A 613 12.56 -10.66 -1.44
N GLY A 614 13.40 -10.15 -0.53
CA GLY A 614 13.11 -10.04 0.92
C GLY A 614 12.90 -11.37 1.67
N ARG A 615 12.72 -12.49 0.95
CA ARG A 615 12.63 -13.87 1.44
C ARG A 615 14.00 -14.52 1.58
N SER A 616 14.94 -14.14 0.71
CA SER A 616 16.33 -14.62 0.70
C SER A 616 17.25 -13.39 0.64
N PRO A 617 17.58 -12.80 1.79
CA PRO A 617 18.31 -11.54 1.76
C PRO A 617 19.77 -11.76 1.34
N THR A 618 20.25 -10.95 0.39
CA THR A 618 21.61 -11.00 -0.16
C THR A 618 22.53 -9.99 0.53
N ALA A 619 23.85 -10.15 0.35
CA ALA A 619 24.85 -9.21 0.87
C ALA A 619 24.63 -7.77 0.35
N ASP A 620 24.09 -7.59 -0.85
CA ASP A 620 23.82 -6.30 -1.48
C ASP A 620 22.90 -5.39 -0.63
N LEU A 621 22.05 -5.99 0.22
CA LEU A 621 21.23 -5.24 1.17
C LEU A 621 22.08 -4.40 2.12
N GLN A 622 23.29 -4.85 2.48
CA GLN A 622 24.17 -4.15 3.41
C GLN A 622 24.87 -2.94 2.78
N GLU A 623 24.84 -2.76 1.47
CA GLU A 623 25.48 -1.61 0.79
C GLU A 623 24.49 -0.47 0.54
N ALA A 624 23.20 -0.76 0.46
CA ALA A 624 22.19 0.25 0.13
C ALA A 624 22.07 1.31 1.25
N PRO A 625 22.11 2.62 0.95
CA PRO A 625 21.92 3.68 1.95
C PRO A 625 20.54 3.66 2.60
N VAL A 626 19.51 3.23 1.86
CA VAL A 626 18.12 3.14 2.34
C VAL A 626 17.49 1.82 1.89
N ILE A 627 16.83 1.15 2.84
CA ILE A 627 16.04 -0.05 2.60
C ILE A 627 14.64 0.17 3.17
N LEU A 628 13.61 -0.10 2.38
CA LEU A 628 12.22 -0.15 2.82
C LEU A 628 11.80 -1.61 2.94
N ALA A 629 11.21 -1.97 4.07
CA ALA A 629 10.81 -3.34 4.39
C ALA A 629 9.37 -3.40 4.89
N GLY A 630 8.51 -4.15 4.21
CA GLY A 630 7.15 -4.44 4.65
C GLY A 630 7.13 -5.21 5.96
N ALA A 631 6.01 -5.14 6.68
CA ALA A 631 5.89 -5.77 7.99
C ALA A 631 6.17 -7.28 8.00
N ALA A 632 5.90 -8.03 6.92
CA ALA A 632 6.19 -9.46 6.87
C ALA A 632 7.63 -9.77 6.46
N ILE A 633 8.32 -8.85 5.79
CA ILE A 633 9.72 -9.01 5.34
C ILE A 633 10.71 -8.45 6.35
N ALA A 634 10.34 -7.40 7.08
CA ALA A 634 11.18 -6.75 8.08
C ALA A 634 11.83 -7.72 9.09
N PRO A 635 11.15 -8.78 9.60
CA PRO A 635 11.78 -9.77 10.48
C PRO A 635 12.94 -10.54 9.84
N ASN A 636 12.86 -10.83 8.54
CA ASN A 636 13.86 -11.63 7.82
C ASN A 636 15.16 -10.84 7.60
N ILE A 637 15.05 -9.53 7.36
CA ILE A 637 16.21 -8.68 7.12
C ILE A 637 16.77 -8.03 8.39
N ARG A 638 16.00 -8.03 9.50
CA ARG A 638 16.40 -7.43 10.78
C ARG A 638 17.80 -7.88 11.25
N PRO A 639 18.21 -9.16 11.15
CA PRO A 639 19.56 -9.59 11.52
C PRO A 639 20.68 -8.88 10.74
N LEU A 640 20.41 -8.50 9.49
CA LEU A 640 21.39 -7.84 8.60
C LEU A 640 21.50 -6.34 8.87
N VAL A 641 20.36 -5.70 9.12
CA VAL A 641 20.29 -4.24 9.25
C VAL A 641 20.47 -3.75 10.68
N ARG A 642 20.26 -4.60 11.71
CA ARG A 642 20.28 -4.19 13.13
C ARG A 642 21.57 -3.49 13.58
N ARG A 643 22.70 -3.77 12.93
CA ARG A 643 24.01 -3.25 13.30
C ARG A 643 24.34 -1.93 12.59
N ASP A 644 24.27 -1.93 11.26
CA ASP A 644 24.73 -0.82 10.44
C ASP A 644 23.64 0.21 10.10
N TYR A 645 22.38 -0.05 10.44
CA TYR A 645 21.25 0.81 10.11
C TYR A 645 20.50 1.28 11.37
N VAL A 646 19.97 2.50 11.27
CA VAL A 646 18.90 2.98 12.14
C VAL A 646 17.59 2.66 11.45
N THR A 647 16.67 2.06 12.19
CA THR A 647 15.36 1.66 11.67
C THR A 647 14.29 2.57 12.23
N ARG A 648 13.29 2.93 11.42
CA ARG A 648 12.09 3.61 11.89
C ARG A 648 10.86 3.04 11.22
N ARG A 649 9.81 2.82 12.01
CA ARG A 649 8.53 2.32 11.54
C ARG A 649 7.62 3.45 11.08
N PHE A 650 6.99 3.26 9.93
CA PHE A 650 6.03 4.17 9.31
C PHE A 650 4.74 3.44 8.95
N ARG A 651 3.64 4.19 8.87
CA ARG A 651 2.35 3.67 8.41
C ARG A 651 2.35 3.67 6.89
N LEU A 652 1.95 2.58 6.24
CA LEU A 652 1.86 2.50 4.77
C LEU A 652 0.44 2.80 4.28
N ILE A 653 -0.49 1.95 4.70
CA ILE A 653 -1.91 2.00 4.32
C ILE A 653 -2.74 1.87 5.58
N TRP A 654 -3.82 2.63 5.66
CA TRP A 654 -4.83 2.48 6.72
C TRP A 654 -6.25 2.35 6.16
N TRP A 655 -7.08 1.65 6.91
CA TRP A 655 -8.47 1.35 6.59
C TRP A 655 -9.40 2.07 7.56
N PRO A 656 -10.63 2.42 7.12
CA PRO A 656 -11.61 2.97 8.05
C PRO A 656 -11.97 1.95 9.12
N GLU A 657 -12.44 2.46 10.23
CA GLU A 657 -13.10 1.68 11.27
C GLU A 657 -14.39 1.04 10.70
N GLU A 658 -14.84 -0.12 11.22
CA GLU A 658 -15.95 -0.88 10.64
C GLU A 658 -17.08 -1.23 11.63
N SER A 659 -17.23 -0.51 12.75
CA SER A 659 -18.24 -0.76 13.80
C SER A 659 -19.67 -0.78 13.28
N TYR A 660 -19.95 -0.15 12.13
CA TYR A 660 -21.27 -0.25 11.50
C TYR A 660 -21.65 -1.70 11.15
N LYS A 661 -20.68 -2.61 10.98
CA LYS A 661 -20.93 -4.05 10.75
C LYS A 661 -21.51 -4.76 11.97
N GLU A 662 -21.24 -4.25 13.17
CA GLU A 662 -21.77 -4.79 14.43
C GLU A 662 -23.22 -4.36 14.70
N PHE A 663 -23.80 -3.51 13.83
CA PHE A 663 -25.13 -2.98 14.02
C PHE A 663 -26.21 -4.07 13.84
N ASN A 664 -26.95 -4.37 14.91
CA ASN A 664 -28.04 -5.34 14.93
C ASN A 664 -29.32 -4.76 15.58
N ALA A 665 -30.40 -5.54 15.61
CA ALA A 665 -31.69 -5.09 16.15
C ALA A 665 -31.64 -4.67 17.63
N ALA A 666 -30.73 -5.23 18.43
CA ALA A 666 -30.50 -4.83 19.83
C ALA A 666 -29.72 -3.51 19.93
N SER A 667 -28.84 -3.21 18.96
CA SER A 667 -28.11 -1.94 18.85
C SER A 667 -29.04 -0.73 18.70
N LEU A 668 -30.19 -0.88 18.02
CA LEU A 668 -31.21 0.16 17.85
C LEU A 668 -31.89 0.57 19.17
N GLN A 669 -32.12 -0.37 20.09
CA GLN A 669 -32.66 -0.07 21.42
C GLN A 669 -31.65 0.74 22.25
N GLY A 670 -30.36 0.49 22.05
CA GLY A 670 -29.26 1.19 22.70
C GLY A 670 -29.08 2.66 22.30
N VAL A 671 -29.55 3.08 21.11
CA VAL A 671 -29.45 4.49 20.66
C VAL A 671 -30.30 5.43 21.53
N PHE A 672 -31.29 4.90 22.25
CA PHE A 672 -32.09 5.67 23.20
C PHE A 672 -31.37 5.90 24.54
N HIS A 673 -30.27 5.19 24.85
CA HIS A 673 -29.44 5.47 26.04
C HIS A 673 -28.59 6.74 25.85
N ARG A 674 -28.44 7.53 26.92
CA ARG A 674 -27.79 8.86 26.88
C ARG A 674 -26.35 8.81 26.35
N ASP A 675 -25.54 7.85 26.78
CA ASP A 675 -24.12 7.79 26.43
C ASP A 675 -23.89 7.31 24.99
N ARG A 676 -24.62 6.27 24.56
CA ARG A 676 -24.60 5.82 23.15
C ARG A 676 -25.16 6.88 22.20
N ARG A 677 -26.18 7.63 22.61
CA ARG A 677 -26.70 8.77 21.84
C ARG A 677 -25.66 9.86 21.68
N ARG A 678 -24.92 10.19 22.73
CA ARG A 678 -23.82 11.15 22.68
C ARG A 678 -22.73 10.67 21.72
N GLN A 679 -22.27 9.42 21.84
CA GLN A 679 -21.30 8.84 20.90
C GLN A 679 -21.80 8.86 19.45
N TRP A 680 -23.10 8.60 19.22
CA TRP A 680 -23.70 8.64 17.88
C TRP A 680 -23.76 10.07 17.34
N LEU A 681 -24.14 11.05 18.17
CA LEU A 681 -24.12 12.47 17.83
C LEU A 681 -22.69 12.98 17.57
N ASP A 682 -21.72 12.53 18.35
CA ASP A 682 -20.31 12.89 18.18
C ASP A 682 -19.75 12.34 16.88
N ARG A 683 -20.13 11.11 16.49
CA ARG A 683 -19.81 10.58 15.15
C ARG A 683 -20.53 11.34 14.04
N PHE A 684 -21.82 11.63 14.21
CA PHE A 684 -22.64 12.25 13.16
C PHE A 684 -22.29 13.71 12.91
N LEU A 685 -22.11 14.51 13.97
CA LEU A 685 -21.82 15.93 13.91
C LEU A 685 -20.32 16.22 13.86
N TRP A 686 -19.53 15.59 14.74
CA TRP A 686 -18.13 15.93 14.95
C TRP A 686 -17.14 15.00 14.24
N ARG A 687 -17.63 13.88 13.69
CA ARG A 687 -16.82 12.84 13.03
C ARG A 687 -15.75 12.27 13.96
N GLU A 688 -16.03 12.24 15.26
CA GLU A 688 -15.13 11.73 16.28
C GLU A 688 -15.48 10.29 16.67
N HIS A 689 -14.46 9.44 16.70
CA HIS A 689 -14.57 8.06 17.14
C HIS A 689 -14.10 8.01 18.59
N SER A 690 -15.03 7.75 19.51
CA SER A 690 -14.73 7.71 20.94
C SER A 690 -13.67 6.64 21.25
N GLY A 691 -12.51 7.07 21.75
CA GLY A 691 -11.41 6.19 22.15
C GLY A 691 -10.39 5.84 21.05
N LEU A 692 -10.52 6.39 19.83
CA LEU A 692 -9.56 6.16 18.74
C LEU A 692 -8.85 7.47 18.35
N THR A 693 -7.53 7.47 18.41
CA THR A 693 -6.66 8.56 17.89
C THR A 693 -5.99 8.13 16.59
N GLU A 694 -5.41 9.08 15.84
CA GLU A 694 -4.67 8.75 14.60
C GLU A 694 -3.36 8.00 14.85
N GLU A 695 -2.77 8.19 16.03
CA GLU A 695 -1.58 7.48 16.46
C GLU A 695 -1.90 6.04 16.88
N ALA A 696 -3.05 5.82 17.53
CA ALA A 696 -3.50 4.52 18.00
C ALA A 696 -4.55 3.87 17.07
N TRP A 697 -4.50 4.15 15.77
CA TRP A 697 -5.48 3.61 14.83
C TRP A 697 -5.23 2.10 14.61
N PRO A 698 -6.24 1.23 14.79
CA PRO A 698 -6.01 -0.22 14.85
C PRO A 698 -5.87 -0.87 13.46
N HIS A 699 -6.39 -0.25 12.40
CA HIS A 699 -6.42 -0.84 11.06
C HIS A 699 -5.39 -0.17 10.16
N VAL A 700 -4.11 -0.47 10.41
CA VAL A 700 -2.98 0.12 9.71
C VAL A 700 -1.96 -0.96 9.36
N SER A 701 -1.48 -0.94 8.12
CA SER A 701 -0.33 -1.69 7.67
C SER A 701 0.91 -0.81 7.82
N TYR A 702 2.01 -1.40 8.25
CA TYR A 702 3.25 -0.71 8.56
C TYR A 702 4.39 -1.19 7.66
N PHE A 703 5.40 -0.35 7.54
CA PHE A 703 6.68 -0.70 6.93
C PHE A 703 7.81 -0.03 7.70
N ASP A 704 8.97 -0.64 7.66
CA ASP A 704 10.17 -0.18 8.32
C ASP A 704 11.08 0.47 7.25
N MET A 705 11.60 1.66 7.56
CA MET A 705 12.65 2.33 6.78
C MET A 705 13.96 2.17 7.54
N HIS A 706 14.94 1.54 6.90
CA HIS A 706 16.28 1.35 7.41
C HIS A 706 17.21 2.33 6.70
N VAL A 707 17.93 3.15 7.45
CA VAL A 707 18.91 4.11 6.91
C VAL A 707 20.25 3.84 7.55
N LYS A 708 21.32 3.82 6.74
CA LYS A 708 22.68 3.63 7.23
C LYS A 708 23.00 4.59 8.39
N ARG A 709 23.66 4.08 9.42
CA ARG A 709 23.82 4.76 10.73
C ARG A 709 24.57 6.09 10.63
N ASP A 710 25.52 6.22 9.72
CA ASP A 710 26.25 7.44 9.37
C ASP A 710 25.37 8.50 8.67
N LEU A 711 24.36 8.07 7.91
CA LEU A 711 23.42 8.94 7.18
C LEU A 711 22.16 9.28 7.99
N ALA A 712 21.78 8.45 8.96
CA ALA A 712 20.57 8.63 9.77
C ALA A 712 20.45 10.02 10.43
N PRO A 713 21.52 10.66 10.95
CA PRO A 713 21.44 12.00 11.53
C PRO A 713 20.96 13.10 10.57
N VAL A 714 21.07 12.89 9.25
CA VAL A 714 20.62 13.85 8.20
C VAL A 714 19.11 14.07 8.30
N ILE A 715 18.35 12.99 8.53
CA ILE A 715 16.89 13.00 8.54
C ILE A 715 16.31 12.86 9.95
N TRP A 716 17.02 12.20 10.86
CA TRP A 716 16.59 11.93 12.22
C TRP A 716 17.61 12.49 13.23
N PRO A 717 17.69 13.82 13.39
CA PRO A 717 18.58 14.43 14.37
C PRO A 717 18.15 14.05 15.80
N SER A 718 19.12 13.60 16.59
CA SER A 718 18.96 13.09 17.97
C SER A 718 18.28 14.06 18.95
N THR A 719 18.26 15.36 18.64
CA THR A 719 17.65 16.40 19.49
C THR A 719 16.14 16.58 19.31
N LYS A 720 15.53 16.05 18.24
CA LYS A 720 14.08 16.23 17.96
C LYS A 720 13.24 14.98 18.22
N PHE A 721 13.87 13.82 18.35
CA PHE A 721 13.17 12.56 18.53
C PHE A 721 13.93 11.75 19.57
N PRO A 722 13.30 11.38 20.70
CA PRO A 722 13.89 10.38 21.58
C PRO A 722 14.04 9.10 20.76
N THR A 723 15.26 8.58 20.72
CA THR A 723 15.70 7.40 20.01
C THR A 723 14.70 6.24 20.20
N ILE A 724 13.89 5.93 19.18
CA ILE A 724 13.04 4.70 19.18
C ILE A 724 13.78 3.65 18.36
N TYR A 725 14.87 3.14 18.91
CA TYR A 725 14.82 1.89 19.64
C TYR A 725 15.40 2.24 21.00
N GLU A 726 14.74 1.86 22.10
CA GLU A 726 15.51 1.65 23.32
C GLU A 726 16.64 0.73 22.89
N MET A 727 17.86 1.26 22.83
CA MET A 727 19.00 0.42 23.13
C MET A 727 18.59 -0.18 24.46
N THR A 728 18.21 -1.46 24.49
CA THR A 728 18.34 -2.22 25.72
C THR A 728 19.70 -1.80 26.24
N PRO A 729 19.80 -1.15 27.42
CA PRO A 729 21.08 -0.76 27.96
C PRO A 729 21.98 -1.95 27.79
N ASP A 730 23.15 -1.76 27.15
CA ASP A 730 24.03 -2.88 26.84
C ASP A 730 24.10 -3.73 28.10
N PRO A 731 23.59 -4.99 28.09
CA PRO A 731 23.45 -5.75 29.32
C PRO A 731 24.81 -5.93 30.00
N MET A 732 25.90 -5.76 29.25
CA MET A 732 27.28 -5.75 29.71
C MET A 732 27.67 -4.52 30.54
N LEU A 733 26.80 -3.51 30.65
CA LEU A 733 26.97 -2.36 31.56
C LEU A 733 26.27 -2.59 32.91
N ASN A 734 25.54 -3.70 33.07
CA ASN A 734 24.92 -4.04 34.34
C ASN A 734 25.95 -4.68 35.28
N SER A 735 26.34 -3.96 36.34
CA SER A 735 27.28 -4.46 37.34
C SER A 735 26.80 -5.72 38.07
N GLU A 736 25.50 -6.04 38.06
CA GLU A 736 24.99 -7.30 38.64
C GLU A 736 25.34 -8.54 37.80
N LEU A 737 25.73 -8.35 36.53
CA LEU A 737 26.13 -9.43 35.63
C LEU A 737 27.66 -9.65 35.61
N ASP A 738 28.44 -8.85 36.33
CA ASP A 738 29.88 -9.06 36.46
C ASP A 738 30.16 -10.20 37.45
N LEU A 739 30.77 -11.28 36.95
CA LEU A 739 30.97 -12.52 37.70
C LEU A 739 32.17 -12.47 38.66
N GLN A 740 33.07 -11.50 38.52
CA GLN A 740 34.24 -11.30 39.38
C GLN A 740 35.01 -12.60 39.69
N LEU A 741 35.38 -13.34 38.64
CA LEU A 741 36.08 -14.60 38.73
C LEU A 741 37.41 -14.48 39.46
N ASP A 742 37.73 -15.49 40.27
CA ASP A 742 39.02 -15.59 40.93
C ASP A 742 40.11 -15.97 39.93
N LEU A 743 41.15 -15.15 39.83
CA LEU A 743 42.38 -15.48 39.12
C LEU A 743 43.12 -16.58 39.89
N ALA A 744 43.08 -17.81 39.37
CA ALA A 744 43.78 -18.95 39.97
C ALA A 744 45.29 -18.84 39.77
N ARG A 745 45.71 -18.39 38.57
CA ARG A 745 47.12 -18.31 38.17
C ARG A 745 47.29 -17.43 36.93
N VAL A 746 48.42 -16.73 36.84
CA VAL A 746 48.93 -16.18 35.59
C VAL A 746 50.06 -17.08 35.11
N VAL A 747 49.98 -17.52 33.86
CA VAL A 747 51.04 -18.30 33.21
C VAL A 747 51.81 -17.35 32.29
N ASP A 748 53.00 -16.99 32.72
CA ASP A 748 53.95 -16.16 32.00
C ASP A 748 55.30 -16.89 31.83
N ALA A 749 56.33 -16.18 31.35
CA ALA A 749 57.67 -16.72 31.13
C ALA A 749 58.30 -17.40 32.37
N SER A 750 57.80 -17.13 33.59
CA SER A 750 58.30 -17.76 34.83
C SER A 750 57.79 -19.20 35.05
N TRP A 751 56.70 -19.59 34.39
CA TRP A 751 56.02 -20.88 34.59
C TRP A 751 56.48 -21.97 33.62
N ALA A 752 56.90 -21.59 32.40
CA ALA A 752 56.99 -22.52 31.28
C ALA A 752 58.42 -22.97 30.91
N GLN A 753 59.47 -22.34 31.45
CA GLN A 753 60.81 -22.34 30.81
C GLN A 753 60.79 -21.93 29.32
N VAL A 754 59.68 -21.33 28.87
CA VAL A 754 59.40 -20.88 27.50
C VAL A 754 58.84 -19.46 27.59
N GLU A 755 59.40 -18.57 26.78
CA GLU A 755 58.94 -17.18 26.63
C GLU A 755 57.82 -17.11 25.59
N LEU A 756 56.58 -16.90 26.03
CA LEU A 756 55.44 -16.65 25.13
C LEU A 756 55.61 -15.28 24.46
N ALA A 757 55.33 -15.19 23.16
CA ALA A 757 55.33 -13.93 22.40
C ALA A 757 53.89 -13.49 22.09
N ARG A 758 53.10 -14.32 21.40
CA ARG A 758 51.70 -14.02 21.10
C ARG A 758 50.85 -15.30 21.13
N PRO A 759 50.41 -15.73 22.33
CA PRO A 759 49.56 -16.92 22.43
C PRO A 759 48.21 -16.65 21.75
N LEU A 760 47.91 -17.39 20.69
CA LEU A 760 46.69 -17.22 19.89
C LEU A 760 45.61 -18.26 20.21
N GLY A 761 46.01 -19.47 20.54
CA GLY A 761 45.10 -20.57 20.84
C GLY A 761 45.55 -21.36 22.07
N VAL A 762 44.56 -21.85 22.80
CA VAL A 762 44.76 -22.77 23.91
C VAL A 762 43.73 -23.88 23.84
N SER A 763 44.14 -25.12 24.12
CA SER A 763 43.23 -26.25 24.26
C SER A 763 43.69 -27.21 25.35
N VAL A 764 42.75 -28.01 25.88
CA VAL A 764 43.02 -29.02 26.89
C VAL A 764 42.79 -30.39 26.27
N GLY A 765 43.85 -31.19 26.20
CA GLY A 765 43.85 -32.56 25.70
C GLY A 765 43.69 -33.61 26.82
N PRO A 766 43.88 -34.89 26.49
CA PRO A 766 43.81 -36.00 27.45
C PRO A 766 44.75 -35.78 28.66
N GLU A 767 44.35 -36.31 29.82
CA GLU A 767 45.12 -36.22 31.08
C GLU A 767 45.36 -34.78 31.60
N GLY A 768 44.67 -33.78 31.04
CA GLY A 768 44.84 -32.38 31.40
C GLY A 768 46.07 -31.72 30.75
N ARG A 769 46.59 -32.31 29.65
CA ARG A 769 47.66 -31.68 28.87
C ARG A 769 47.14 -30.40 28.22
N ARG A 770 47.95 -29.34 28.22
CA ARG A 770 47.58 -28.05 27.66
C ARG A 770 48.39 -27.81 26.40
N VAL A 771 47.71 -27.45 25.33
CA VAL A 771 48.33 -27.08 24.05
C VAL A 771 48.19 -25.58 23.90
N VAL A 772 49.30 -24.90 23.61
CA VAL A 772 49.35 -23.46 23.39
C VAL A 772 49.98 -23.23 22.03
N THR A 773 49.29 -22.47 21.18
CA THR A 773 49.84 -22.01 19.90
C THR A 773 50.32 -20.57 20.06
N ASP A 774 51.55 -20.32 19.63
CA ASP A 774 52.17 -18.99 19.64
C ASP A 774 52.34 -18.50 18.21
N GLY A 775 51.59 -17.45 17.87
CA GLY A 775 51.51 -16.94 16.50
C GLY A 775 52.76 -16.16 16.06
N ASP A 776 53.44 -15.46 16.98
CA ASP A 776 54.64 -14.69 16.62
C ASP A 776 55.90 -15.56 16.60
N ARG A 777 55.89 -16.67 17.35
CA ARG A 777 56.97 -17.66 17.34
C ARG A 777 56.77 -18.79 16.34
N ASP A 778 55.58 -18.91 15.76
CA ASP A 778 55.19 -20.02 14.87
C ASP A 778 55.44 -21.40 15.49
N ILE A 779 55.14 -21.54 16.79
CA ILE A 779 55.40 -22.75 17.57
C ILE A 779 54.14 -23.20 18.28
N VAL A 780 54.01 -24.52 18.46
CA VAL A 780 53.02 -25.15 19.34
C VAL A 780 53.74 -25.82 20.50
N SER A 781 53.40 -25.37 21.72
CA SER A 781 53.98 -25.86 22.97
C SER A 781 52.97 -26.74 23.70
N VAL A 782 53.40 -27.92 24.15
CA VAL A 782 52.57 -28.86 24.90
C VAL A 782 53.06 -28.98 26.33
N PHE A 783 52.18 -28.66 27.27
CA PHE A 783 52.43 -28.72 28.71
C PHE A 783 51.69 -29.86 29.36
N GLY A 784 52.31 -30.45 30.39
CA GLY A 784 51.66 -31.36 31.30
C GLY A 784 50.71 -30.63 32.24
N ARG A 785 49.94 -31.39 33.02
CA ARG A 785 48.89 -30.84 33.90
C ARG A 785 49.44 -29.88 34.96
N ASN A 786 50.69 -30.04 35.39
CA ASN A 786 51.28 -29.19 36.42
C ASN A 786 52.05 -27.99 35.84
N GLY A 787 52.06 -27.83 34.51
CA GLY A 787 52.74 -26.75 33.80
C GLY A 787 54.13 -27.05 33.32
N GLU A 788 54.60 -28.28 33.50
CA GLU A 788 55.86 -28.73 32.92
C GLU A 788 55.77 -28.78 31.40
N LEU A 789 56.75 -28.18 30.71
CA LEU A 789 56.87 -28.32 29.26
C LEU A 789 57.20 -29.78 28.92
N LEU A 790 56.38 -30.41 28.08
CA LEU A 790 56.62 -31.77 27.60
C LEU A 790 57.45 -31.75 26.32
N TRP A 791 57.04 -30.92 25.35
CA TRP A 791 57.74 -30.73 24.07
C TRP A 791 57.17 -29.52 23.31
N GLU A 792 57.92 -29.05 22.32
CA GLU A 792 57.53 -28.01 21.37
C GLU A 792 57.77 -28.50 19.94
N VAL A 793 56.95 -28.01 19.01
CA VAL A 793 57.13 -28.25 17.56
C VAL A 793 56.79 -26.97 16.80
N GLY A 794 57.53 -26.69 15.73
CA GLY A 794 57.28 -25.52 14.89
C GLY A 794 58.55 -24.80 14.46
N GLY A 795 58.36 -23.56 14.01
CA GLY A 795 59.31 -22.70 13.35
C GLY A 795 58.61 -21.93 12.22
N HIS A 796 59.01 -20.69 11.98
CA HIS A 796 58.43 -19.87 10.92
C HIS A 796 58.64 -20.53 9.56
N CYS A 797 57.59 -20.65 8.76
CA CYS A 797 57.64 -21.07 7.37
C CYS A 797 56.40 -20.55 6.64
N ASP A 798 56.59 -19.59 5.74
CA ASP A 798 55.60 -19.21 4.75
C ASP A 798 55.84 -20.02 3.47
N ILE A 799 54.94 -20.95 3.15
CA ILE A 799 55.06 -21.78 1.94
C ILE A 799 55.01 -20.93 0.66
N ALA A 800 54.40 -19.74 0.70
CA ALA A 800 54.41 -18.80 -0.42
C ALA A 800 55.77 -18.09 -0.60
N SER A 801 56.61 -18.11 0.43
CA SER A 801 57.97 -17.55 0.47
C SER A 801 58.96 -18.64 0.91
N PRO A 802 59.25 -19.65 0.04
CA PRO A 802 59.95 -20.89 0.40
C PRO A 802 61.30 -20.71 1.11
N GLU A 803 61.96 -19.57 0.92
CA GLU A 803 63.20 -19.18 1.59
C GLU A 803 63.07 -19.02 3.11
N THR A 804 61.84 -18.92 3.63
CA THR A 804 61.56 -18.86 5.08
C THR A 804 61.42 -20.24 5.71
N CYS A 805 61.33 -21.30 4.90
CA CYS A 805 61.08 -22.66 5.36
C CYS A 805 62.38 -23.48 5.41
N ASP A 806 62.47 -24.35 6.41
CA ASP A 806 63.56 -25.31 6.55
C ASP A 806 63.08 -26.70 6.09
N ASP A 807 63.96 -27.44 5.44
CA ASP A 807 63.74 -28.86 5.19
C ASP A 807 64.33 -29.67 6.35
N LEU A 808 63.47 -30.09 7.28
CA LEU A 808 63.89 -30.70 8.55
C LEU A 808 64.62 -32.04 8.39
N ASP A 809 64.46 -32.75 7.27
CA ASP A 809 65.13 -34.02 7.00
C ASP A 809 65.96 -34.06 5.69
N GLY A 810 65.93 -32.97 4.90
CA GLY A 810 66.77 -32.79 3.70
C GLY A 810 66.24 -33.59 2.52
N ASP A 811 66.99 -34.57 2.00
CA ASP A 811 66.50 -35.43 0.90
C ASP A 811 65.52 -36.53 1.39
N GLY A 812 64.89 -36.33 2.55
CA GLY A 812 64.00 -37.28 3.19
C GLY A 812 62.57 -37.29 2.61
N PRO A 813 61.64 -38.04 3.21
CA PRO A 813 60.26 -38.12 2.75
C PRO A 813 59.41 -36.87 3.04
N PHE A 814 59.88 -35.92 3.85
CA PHE A 814 59.13 -34.71 4.17
C PHE A 814 59.17 -33.69 3.03
N ARG A 815 58.17 -32.81 3.00
CA ARG A 815 58.12 -31.68 2.07
C ARG A 815 58.59 -30.43 2.79
N LEU A 816 59.08 -29.46 2.02
CA LEU A 816 59.44 -28.15 2.52
C LEU A 816 58.29 -27.54 3.36
N GLY A 817 58.61 -27.18 4.60
CA GLY A 817 57.67 -26.62 5.57
C GLY A 817 56.89 -27.63 6.42
N ASP A 818 56.99 -28.94 6.18
CA ASP A 818 56.35 -29.93 7.06
C ASP A 818 56.91 -29.85 8.49
N GLY A 819 56.02 -29.73 9.47
CA GLY A 819 56.40 -29.51 10.88
C GLY A 819 56.71 -28.06 11.26
N GLN A 820 56.60 -27.11 10.32
CA GLN A 820 56.72 -25.66 10.52
C GLN A 820 55.38 -24.96 10.21
N PHE A 821 55.21 -23.71 10.65
CA PHE A 821 53.93 -22.99 10.60
C PHE A 821 54.04 -21.54 10.12
N ASN A 822 52.91 -20.97 9.68
CA ASN A 822 52.71 -19.54 9.46
C ASN A 822 51.44 -19.09 10.21
N GLU A 823 51.67 -18.49 11.37
CA GLU A 823 50.73 -18.05 12.37
C GLU A 823 49.73 -19.16 12.80
N PRO A 824 50.20 -20.22 13.49
CA PRO A 824 49.33 -21.29 13.93
C PRO A 824 48.33 -20.77 14.96
N TRP A 825 47.03 -21.02 14.73
CA TRP A 825 45.97 -20.49 15.60
C TRP A 825 45.31 -21.56 16.45
N GLY A 826 44.44 -22.40 15.87
CA GLY A 826 43.78 -23.46 16.61
C GLY A 826 44.64 -24.72 16.68
N ALA A 827 44.62 -25.39 17.83
CA ALA A 827 45.17 -26.73 17.97
C ALA A 827 44.30 -27.61 18.88
N ALA A 828 44.19 -28.90 18.57
CA ALA A 828 43.41 -29.86 19.36
C ALA A 828 44.07 -31.24 19.38
N MET A 829 43.88 -31.98 20.48
CA MET A 829 44.38 -33.35 20.62
C MET A 829 43.26 -34.38 20.58
N ASP A 830 43.52 -35.53 19.95
CA ASP A 830 42.64 -36.69 20.04
C ASP A 830 42.87 -37.48 21.34
N ALA A 831 42.02 -38.49 21.59
CA ALA A 831 42.12 -39.36 22.76
C ALA A 831 43.42 -40.18 22.84
N ASN A 832 44.15 -40.33 21.71
CA ASN A 832 45.43 -41.03 21.65
C ASN A 832 46.62 -40.06 21.85
N GLY A 833 46.36 -38.77 22.07
CA GLY A 833 47.36 -37.73 22.24
C GLY A 833 47.97 -37.22 20.94
N ARG A 834 47.41 -37.54 19.77
CA ARG A 834 47.84 -36.95 18.49
C ARG A 834 47.37 -35.50 18.41
N LEU A 835 48.25 -34.62 17.95
CA LEU A 835 48.00 -33.19 17.88
C LEU A 835 47.63 -32.78 16.46
N PHE A 836 46.59 -31.97 16.32
CA PHE A 836 46.12 -31.39 15.06
C PHE A 836 46.22 -29.87 15.16
N VAL A 837 46.88 -29.23 14.19
CA VAL A 837 47.17 -27.79 14.20
C VAL A 837 46.62 -27.16 12.92
N ALA A 838 45.88 -26.06 13.07
CA ALA A 838 45.47 -25.19 11.98
C ALA A 838 46.60 -24.21 11.66
N ASP A 839 47.24 -24.41 10.52
CA ASP A 839 48.32 -23.59 9.99
C ASP A 839 47.69 -22.50 9.11
N THR A 840 47.33 -21.37 9.75
CA THR A 840 46.31 -20.44 9.26
C THR A 840 46.72 -19.80 7.92
N TRP A 841 47.92 -19.26 7.81
CA TRP A 841 48.34 -18.57 6.59
C TRP A 841 48.99 -19.48 5.54
N ASN A 842 49.41 -20.70 5.91
CA ASN A 842 49.74 -21.75 4.94
C ASN A 842 48.51 -22.53 4.44
N HIS A 843 47.32 -22.21 4.96
CA HIS A 843 46.04 -22.74 4.48
C HIS A 843 45.95 -24.27 4.52
N ARG A 844 46.45 -24.87 5.61
CA ARG A 844 46.48 -26.33 5.80
C ARG A 844 46.23 -26.72 7.26
N VAL A 845 46.02 -28.01 7.47
CA VAL A 845 46.03 -28.64 8.79
C VAL A 845 47.17 -29.66 8.83
N GLN A 846 47.89 -29.68 9.93
CA GLN A 846 49.00 -30.61 10.18
C GLN A 846 48.71 -31.48 11.39
N ARG A 847 49.13 -32.74 11.32
CA ARG A 847 48.96 -33.77 12.35
C ARG A 847 50.32 -34.25 12.84
N PHE A 848 50.45 -34.35 14.16
CA PHE A 848 51.65 -34.76 14.85
C PHE A 848 51.39 -35.94 15.78
N SER A 849 52.42 -36.77 15.96
CA SER A 849 52.42 -37.85 16.93
C SER A 849 52.40 -37.31 18.38
N PRO A 850 52.09 -38.16 19.38
CA PRO A 850 52.08 -37.74 20.79
C PRO A 850 53.44 -37.26 21.34
N ASP A 851 54.53 -37.55 20.63
CA ASP A 851 55.89 -37.09 20.90
C ASP A 851 56.34 -35.91 20.00
N GLY A 852 55.41 -35.28 19.28
CA GLY A 852 55.65 -34.04 18.53
C GLY A 852 56.28 -34.23 17.15
N ARG A 853 56.30 -35.46 16.59
CA ARG A 853 56.82 -35.70 15.24
C ARG A 853 55.73 -35.44 14.21
N PHE A 854 56.08 -34.77 13.12
CA PHE A 854 55.18 -34.59 11.99
C PHE A 854 54.77 -35.95 11.40
N GLU A 855 53.46 -36.14 11.13
CA GLU A 855 52.94 -37.38 10.54
C GLU A 855 52.21 -37.14 9.21
N LEU A 856 51.43 -36.05 9.08
CA LEU A 856 50.60 -35.79 7.90
C LEU A 856 50.19 -34.32 7.81
N ALA A 857 50.09 -33.78 6.60
CA ALA A 857 49.43 -32.50 6.31
C ALA A 857 48.38 -32.65 5.20
N TRP A 858 47.29 -31.88 5.29
CA TRP A 858 46.28 -31.77 4.23
C TRP A 858 45.69 -30.35 4.17
N GLY A 859 45.06 -30.04 3.04
CA GLY A 859 44.72 -28.67 2.67
C GLY A 859 45.75 -28.10 1.69
N ALA A 860 45.32 -27.14 0.88
CA ALA A 860 46.16 -26.40 -0.05
C ALA A 860 45.47 -25.06 -0.36
N ALA A 861 46.27 -24.00 -0.50
CA ALA A 861 45.82 -22.69 -0.91
C ALA A 861 45.10 -22.76 -2.28
N LEU A 862 43.90 -22.17 -2.35
CA LEU A 862 43.27 -21.79 -3.62
C LEU A 862 42.81 -20.34 -3.52
N ASP A 863 42.87 -19.65 -4.66
CA ASP A 863 42.34 -18.30 -4.81
C ASP A 863 40.88 -18.24 -4.35
N LYS A 864 40.54 -17.16 -3.63
CA LYS A 864 39.22 -16.88 -3.03
C LYS A 864 38.02 -17.12 -3.98
N GLU A 865 38.22 -17.06 -5.30
CA GLU A 865 37.15 -16.95 -6.31
C GLU A 865 37.35 -17.77 -7.61
N LEU A 866 37.70 -19.05 -7.54
CA LEU A 866 37.63 -19.93 -8.74
C LEU A 866 36.42 -20.88 -8.73
N PRO A 867 35.76 -21.10 -9.88
CA PRO A 867 34.52 -21.89 -10.00
C PRO A 867 34.67 -23.41 -9.78
N ASN A 868 35.91 -23.92 -9.71
CA ASN A 868 36.21 -25.32 -9.42
C ASN A 868 37.01 -25.42 -8.12
N ARG A 869 36.36 -25.26 -6.95
CA ARG A 869 37.00 -25.41 -5.64
C ARG A 869 37.49 -26.84 -5.43
N ASN A 870 38.71 -26.99 -4.94
CA ASN A 870 39.17 -28.26 -4.37
C ASN A 870 38.34 -28.53 -3.09
N PRO A 871 37.62 -29.66 -2.98
CA PRO A 871 36.78 -29.96 -1.82
C PRO A 871 37.54 -29.94 -0.49
N ILE A 872 38.85 -30.23 -0.50
CA ILE A 872 39.70 -30.23 0.69
C ILE A 872 40.52 -28.94 0.88
N GLY A 873 40.39 -27.96 -0.03
CA GLY A 873 41.09 -26.68 0.05
C GLY A 873 40.58 -25.84 1.23
N LEU A 874 41.50 -25.21 1.95
CA LEU A 874 41.24 -24.34 3.09
C LEU A 874 41.70 -22.92 2.75
N TYR A 875 41.13 -21.92 3.42
CA TYR A 875 41.58 -20.54 3.34
C TYR A 875 41.44 -19.85 4.70
N GLY A 876 42.58 -19.64 5.34
CA GLY A 876 42.66 -19.11 6.71
C GLY A 876 41.97 -20.00 7.75
N PRO A 877 42.26 -21.32 7.84
CA PRO A 877 41.66 -22.16 8.88
C PRO A 877 42.11 -21.68 10.26
N ARG A 878 41.16 -21.53 11.20
CA ARG A 878 41.44 -21.01 12.56
C ARG A 878 41.05 -22.00 13.63
N GLY A 879 39.77 -22.08 13.97
CA GLY A 879 39.27 -23.03 14.96
C GLY A 879 39.39 -24.47 14.48
N ILE A 880 39.88 -25.35 15.36
CA ILE A 880 39.94 -26.79 15.14
C ILE A 880 39.47 -27.52 16.40
N THR A 881 38.68 -28.57 16.24
CA THR A 881 38.25 -29.42 17.35
C THR A 881 38.22 -30.88 16.95
N VAL A 882 38.38 -31.76 17.93
CA VAL A 882 38.23 -33.21 17.79
C VAL A 882 36.92 -33.65 18.43
N GLU A 883 36.05 -34.31 17.67
CA GLU A 883 34.80 -34.89 18.18
C GLU A 883 35.06 -36.18 18.98
N ALA A 884 34.13 -36.59 19.82
CA ALA A 884 34.26 -37.79 20.66
C ALA A 884 34.50 -39.10 19.86
N HIS A 885 34.04 -39.16 18.61
CA HIS A 885 34.30 -40.29 17.69
C HIS A 885 35.60 -40.14 16.89
N GLY A 886 36.42 -39.12 17.18
CA GLY A 886 37.75 -38.91 16.61
C GLY A 886 37.79 -38.10 15.30
N SER A 887 36.66 -37.59 14.79
CA SER A 887 36.72 -36.75 13.58
C SER A 887 37.18 -35.34 13.92
N ILE A 888 37.82 -34.69 12.95
CA ILE A 888 38.41 -33.36 13.08
C ILE A 888 37.49 -32.37 12.38
N VAL A 889 36.99 -31.36 13.09
CA VAL A 889 36.19 -30.29 12.50
C VAL A 889 37.01 -29.01 12.48
N VAL A 890 37.14 -28.42 11.29
CA VAL A 890 37.97 -27.25 11.02
C VAL A 890 37.06 -26.12 10.56
N ALA A 891 37.21 -24.94 11.15
CA ALA A 891 36.59 -23.71 10.68
C ALA A 891 37.40 -23.15 9.51
N ASP A 892 36.88 -23.32 8.29
CA ASP A 892 37.44 -22.77 7.05
C ASP A 892 36.98 -21.31 6.90
N THR A 893 37.55 -20.45 7.74
CA THR A 893 37.02 -19.12 8.06
C THR A 893 36.79 -18.24 6.84
N GLY A 894 37.78 -18.14 5.94
CA GLY A 894 37.64 -17.27 4.78
C GLY A 894 36.91 -17.89 3.58
N HIS A 895 36.53 -19.17 3.65
CA HIS A 895 35.53 -19.76 2.75
C HIS A 895 34.12 -19.85 3.36
N HIS A 896 33.95 -19.41 4.60
CA HIS A 896 32.66 -19.33 5.30
C HIS A 896 31.95 -20.68 5.46
N ARG A 897 32.71 -21.72 5.82
CA ARG A 897 32.20 -23.09 6.03
C ARG A 897 32.98 -23.82 7.11
N LEU A 898 32.48 -25.00 7.50
CA LEU A 898 33.21 -25.95 8.32
C LEU A 898 33.49 -27.22 7.52
N LEU A 899 34.67 -27.80 7.70
CA LEU A 899 35.04 -29.07 7.08
C LEU A 899 35.30 -30.12 8.15
N ARG A 900 34.70 -31.30 8.00
CA ARG A 900 34.87 -32.46 8.87
C ARG A 900 35.77 -33.49 8.18
N PHE A 901 36.86 -33.88 8.83
CA PHE A 901 37.83 -34.85 8.33
C PHE A 901 37.92 -36.08 9.24
N SER A 902 38.39 -37.20 8.68
CA SER A 902 38.89 -38.33 9.47
C SER A 902 40.25 -37.97 10.10
N PRO A 903 40.72 -38.71 11.12
CA PRO A 903 42.08 -38.57 11.63
C PRO A 903 43.18 -38.68 10.58
N ASP A 904 42.91 -39.35 9.46
CA ASP A 904 43.83 -39.57 8.35
C ASP A 904 43.73 -38.49 7.25
N GLY A 905 43.03 -37.38 7.52
CA GLY A 905 42.92 -36.25 6.59
C GLY A 905 41.92 -36.44 5.44
N VAL A 906 41.07 -37.47 5.50
CA VAL A 906 40.03 -37.71 4.49
C VAL A 906 38.80 -36.86 4.80
N LEU A 907 38.33 -36.07 3.83
CA LEU A 907 37.11 -35.26 4.00
C LEU A 907 35.88 -36.16 4.15
N LEU A 908 35.15 -35.99 5.26
CA LEU A 908 33.93 -36.71 5.60
C LEU A 908 32.68 -35.90 5.28
N ALA A 909 32.69 -34.60 5.56
CA ALA A 909 31.54 -33.72 5.31
C ALA A 909 31.94 -32.24 5.19
N GLU A 910 31.16 -31.50 4.41
CA GLU A 910 31.13 -30.04 4.41
C GLU A 910 29.87 -29.59 5.17
N ILE A 911 30.03 -28.70 6.14
CA ILE A 911 28.96 -28.23 7.01
C ILE A 911 28.83 -26.72 6.85
N GLY A 912 27.62 -26.30 6.54
CA GLY A 912 27.21 -24.94 6.23
C GLY A 912 27.71 -24.39 4.90
N SER A 913 27.35 -23.14 4.64
CA SER A 913 27.75 -22.40 3.45
C SER A 913 27.81 -20.90 3.73
N SER A 914 28.39 -20.12 2.82
CA SER A 914 28.41 -18.66 2.94
C SER A 914 26.99 -18.08 2.96
N GLY A 915 26.68 -17.22 3.94
CA GLY A 915 25.39 -16.53 4.02
C GLY A 915 24.98 -16.18 5.46
N THR A 916 23.72 -15.81 5.63
CA THR A 916 23.18 -15.31 6.92
C THR A 916 21.95 -16.07 7.41
N GLY A 917 21.46 -17.04 6.62
CA GLY A 917 20.40 -17.95 7.03
C GLY A 917 20.86 -18.98 8.07
N PRO A 918 19.94 -19.80 8.60
CA PRO A 918 20.29 -20.93 9.47
C PRO A 918 21.27 -21.88 8.78
N ALA A 919 22.31 -22.31 9.51
CA ALA A 919 23.41 -23.11 8.99
C ALA A 919 24.19 -22.45 7.83
N GLN A 920 24.11 -21.13 7.68
CA GLN A 920 25.00 -20.33 6.82
C GLN A 920 25.86 -19.40 7.67
N PHE A 921 27.09 -19.13 7.23
CA PHE A 921 28.09 -18.41 8.01
C PHE A 921 28.65 -17.19 7.29
N GLN A 922 29.10 -16.21 8.06
CA GLN A 922 30.03 -15.16 7.65
C GLN A 922 31.19 -15.10 8.64
N GLU A 923 32.35 -15.56 8.17
CA GLU A 923 33.59 -15.66 8.95
C GLU A 923 33.43 -16.52 10.23
N PRO A 924 33.12 -17.83 10.09
CA PRO A 924 33.09 -18.74 11.24
C PRO A 924 34.50 -18.89 11.81
N VAL A 925 34.70 -18.59 13.09
CA VAL A 925 36.04 -18.55 13.70
C VAL A 925 36.32 -19.80 14.53
N ALA A 926 35.45 -20.12 15.48
CA ALA A 926 35.62 -21.21 16.41
C ALA A 926 34.45 -22.20 16.33
N VAL A 927 34.77 -23.47 16.56
CA VAL A 927 33.83 -24.58 16.59
C VAL A 927 34.06 -25.41 17.83
N LEU A 928 32.98 -25.69 18.56
CA LEU A 928 32.98 -26.47 19.80
C LEU A 928 32.00 -27.64 19.68
N PRO A 929 32.41 -28.89 19.96
CA PRO A 929 31.52 -30.04 19.92
C PRO A 929 30.57 -30.00 21.13
N GLY A 930 29.27 -30.17 20.85
CA GLY A 930 28.21 -30.31 21.84
C GLY A 930 27.84 -31.78 22.09
N ALA A 931 26.80 -31.99 22.90
CA ALA A 931 26.23 -33.32 23.12
C ALA A 931 25.62 -33.88 21.82
N ASN A 932 25.62 -35.21 21.67
CA ASN A 932 24.98 -35.93 20.55
C ASN A 932 25.49 -35.60 19.14
N GLY A 933 26.71 -35.05 19.00
CA GLY A 933 27.29 -34.70 17.70
C GLY A 933 26.84 -33.34 17.15
N ASP A 934 26.31 -32.48 18.01
CA ASP A 934 26.04 -31.07 17.68
C ASP A 934 27.34 -30.26 17.65
N LEU A 935 27.33 -29.14 16.94
CA LEU A 935 28.44 -28.19 16.83
C LEU A 935 27.93 -26.80 17.18
N TRP A 936 28.66 -26.11 18.07
CA TRP A 936 28.49 -24.69 18.36
C TRP A 936 29.53 -23.89 17.60
N VAL A 937 29.08 -22.90 16.83
CA VAL A 937 29.90 -22.18 15.85
C VAL A 937 29.81 -20.69 16.11
N THR A 938 30.95 -20.02 16.33
CA THR A 938 30.98 -18.55 16.41
C THR A 938 30.93 -17.95 15.00
N ASP A 939 29.75 -17.46 14.63
CA ASP A 939 29.45 -16.86 13.34
C ASP A 939 29.66 -15.33 13.45
N THR A 940 30.93 -14.95 13.44
CA THR A 940 31.45 -13.67 13.96
C THR A 940 30.77 -12.46 13.32
N TRP A 941 30.73 -12.40 11.98
CA TRP A 941 30.18 -11.23 11.28
C TRP A 941 28.65 -11.21 11.23
N ASN A 942 27.98 -12.34 11.47
CA ASN A 942 26.54 -12.37 11.70
C ASN A 942 26.17 -12.03 13.16
N GLY A 943 27.16 -11.92 14.06
CA GLY A 943 26.94 -11.54 15.47
C GLY A 943 26.07 -12.57 16.21
N ARG A 944 26.37 -13.86 16.02
CA ARG A 944 25.63 -14.95 16.67
C ARG A 944 26.51 -16.19 16.88
N ILE A 945 26.04 -17.08 17.74
CA ILE A 945 26.56 -18.44 17.90
C ILE A 945 25.50 -19.39 17.37
N GLN A 946 25.83 -20.25 16.40
CA GLN A 946 24.89 -21.22 15.86
C GLN A 946 25.12 -22.61 16.46
N ARG A 947 24.04 -23.29 16.82
CA ARG A 947 24.02 -24.73 17.15
C ARG A 947 23.52 -25.50 15.95
N ILE A 948 24.33 -26.40 15.43
CA ILE A 948 24.06 -27.13 14.19
C ILE A 948 24.36 -28.62 14.41
N SER A 949 23.53 -29.50 13.87
CA SER A 949 23.82 -30.94 13.87
C SER A 949 25.03 -31.25 13.00
N GLY A 950 25.76 -32.33 13.31
CA GLY A 950 26.86 -32.83 12.48
C GLY A 950 26.51 -33.14 11.01
N THR A 951 25.23 -33.16 10.64
CA THR A 951 24.72 -33.33 9.26
C THR A 951 24.17 -32.03 8.63
N ASN A 952 24.58 -30.86 9.14
CA ASN A 952 24.20 -29.54 8.61
C ASN A 952 22.71 -29.14 8.82
N VAL A 953 22.08 -29.67 9.88
CA VAL A 953 20.72 -29.27 10.27
C VAL A 953 20.80 -28.20 11.36
N PRO A 954 20.22 -26.99 11.17
CA PRO A 954 20.22 -25.96 12.19
C PRO A 954 19.36 -26.39 13.40
N LEU A 955 19.92 -26.30 14.60
CA LEU A 955 19.26 -26.71 15.85
C LEU A 955 18.90 -25.52 16.74
N GLY A 956 19.57 -24.38 16.58
CA GLY A 956 19.27 -23.14 17.31
C GLY A 956 20.37 -22.09 17.09
N GLU A 957 20.15 -20.89 17.61
CA GLU A 957 21.15 -19.82 17.61
C GLU A 957 21.04 -18.96 18.88
N ILE A 958 22.17 -18.38 19.28
CA ILE A 958 22.29 -17.42 20.38
C ILE A 958 22.78 -16.10 19.77
N SER A 959 22.00 -15.03 19.91
CA SER A 959 22.43 -13.68 19.50
C SER A 959 23.36 -13.09 20.54
N VAL A 960 24.50 -12.55 20.11
CA VAL A 960 25.37 -11.80 21.04
C VAL A 960 24.96 -10.33 21.14
N PRO A 961 25.22 -9.67 22.29
CA PRO A 961 25.07 -8.22 22.45
C PRO A 961 25.71 -7.41 21.31
N LEU A 962 25.07 -6.31 20.91
CA LEU A 962 25.53 -5.47 19.79
C LEU A 962 26.90 -4.81 20.01
N SER A 963 27.37 -4.73 21.26
CA SER A 963 28.71 -4.23 21.60
C SER A 963 29.81 -5.27 21.34
N MET A 964 29.46 -6.56 21.23
CA MET A 964 30.41 -7.65 20.96
C MET A 964 30.71 -7.77 19.46
N TRP A 965 31.95 -8.18 19.15
CA TRP A 965 32.39 -8.57 17.80
C TRP A 965 32.09 -7.51 16.74
N SER A 966 32.23 -6.25 17.13
CA SER A 966 31.81 -5.08 16.36
C SER A 966 32.78 -4.72 15.22
N THR A 967 33.99 -5.28 15.23
CA THR A 967 35.04 -5.00 14.24
C THR A 967 35.11 -6.08 13.15
N ARG A 968 35.82 -5.77 12.06
CA ARG A 968 36.18 -6.73 11.01
C ARG A 968 37.69 -7.02 10.98
N TYR A 969 38.42 -6.66 12.04
CA TYR A 969 39.87 -6.88 12.08
C TYR A 969 40.21 -8.37 12.14
N PRO A 970 41.27 -8.85 11.45
CA PRO A 970 41.67 -10.25 11.46
C PRO A 970 42.10 -10.79 12.83
N ASP A 971 42.52 -9.92 13.75
CA ASP A 971 43.15 -10.30 15.03
C ASP A 971 42.16 -10.33 16.20
N ASP A 972 41.02 -9.64 16.08
CA ASP A 972 39.95 -9.56 17.09
C ASP A 972 38.88 -10.62 16.81
N LYS A 973 39.17 -11.88 17.18
CA LYS A 973 38.37 -13.02 16.75
C LYS A 973 37.90 -13.88 17.93
N PRO A 974 36.58 -14.15 18.02
CA PRO A 974 36.02 -14.77 19.21
C PRO A 974 36.11 -16.28 19.20
N PHE A 975 36.52 -16.84 20.33
CA PHE A 975 36.56 -18.27 20.59
C PHE A 975 35.55 -18.67 21.66
N VAL A 976 35.09 -19.92 21.60
CA VAL A 976 34.04 -20.46 22.47
C VAL A 976 34.54 -21.69 23.23
N GLY A 977 34.15 -21.79 24.51
CA GLY A 977 34.42 -22.92 25.40
C GLY A 977 33.15 -23.45 26.06
N ALA A 978 33.14 -24.74 26.42
CA ALA A 978 32.03 -25.37 27.14
C ALA A 978 32.17 -25.18 28.66
N VAL A 979 31.13 -24.67 29.32
CA VAL A 979 31.05 -24.57 30.79
C VAL A 979 29.84 -25.35 31.32
N PRO A 980 29.80 -25.75 32.59
CA PRO A 980 28.64 -26.43 33.16
C PRO A 980 27.34 -25.64 32.93
N GLY A 981 26.40 -26.20 32.16
CA GLY A 981 25.11 -25.56 31.87
C GLY A 981 25.12 -24.48 30.79
N GLY A 982 26.26 -24.20 30.13
CA GLY A 982 26.35 -23.09 29.18
C GLY A 982 27.60 -23.05 28.31
N LEU A 983 27.83 -21.89 27.70
CA LEU A 983 28.97 -21.55 26.87
C LEU A 983 29.67 -20.31 27.43
N VAL A 984 30.98 -20.27 27.31
CA VAL A 984 31.78 -19.05 27.52
C VAL A 984 32.37 -18.62 26.18
N VAL A 985 32.30 -17.34 25.85
CA VAL A 985 32.82 -16.81 24.60
C VAL A 985 33.68 -15.58 24.85
N THR A 986 34.76 -15.43 24.10
CA THR A 986 35.63 -14.27 24.21
C THR A 986 35.08 -13.07 23.42
N ASP A 987 35.35 -11.88 23.93
CA ASP A 987 35.11 -10.62 23.23
C ASP A 987 36.40 -9.79 23.27
N PRO A 988 37.31 -10.01 22.30
CA PRO A 988 38.69 -9.56 22.42
C PRO A 988 38.85 -8.05 22.49
N LEU A 989 38.16 -7.28 21.63
CA LEU A 989 38.22 -5.81 21.64
C LEU A 989 37.81 -5.18 22.98
N ASN A 990 36.80 -5.75 23.63
CA ASN A 990 36.28 -5.23 24.90
C ASN A 990 36.93 -5.90 26.12
N SER A 991 38.00 -6.69 25.92
CA SER A 991 38.76 -7.35 26.99
C SER A 991 37.89 -8.14 27.97
N ARG A 992 36.93 -8.93 27.47
CA ARG A 992 35.98 -9.65 28.36
C ARG A 992 35.68 -11.08 27.94
N LEU A 993 35.17 -11.85 28.90
CA LEU A 993 34.51 -13.14 28.69
C LEU A 993 33.02 -12.99 28.92
N VAL A 994 32.20 -13.67 28.12
CA VAL A 994 30.73 -13.60 28.23
C VAL A 994 30.15 -15.01 28.32
N PHE A 995 29.25 -15.21 29.27
CA PHE A 995 28.66 -16.50 29.59
C PHE A 995 27.21 -16.55 29.15
N PHE A 996 26.86 -17.60 28.40
CA PHE A 996 25.52 -17.85 27.90
C PHE A 996 25.00 -19.20 28.37
N GLY A 997 23.72 -19.28 28.70
CA GLY A 997 22.99 -20.54 28.85
C GLY A 997 22.84 -21.25 27.51
N LEU A 998 22.59 -22.56 27.53
CA LEU A 998 22.35 -23.33 26.30
C LEU A 998 21.06 -22.95 25.57
N ASP A 999 20.16 -22.24 26.25
CA ASP A 999 18.94 -21.61 25.73
C ASP A 999 19.15 -20.19 25.20
N GLY A 1000 20.36 -19.64 25.36
CA GLY A 1000 20.74 -18.30 24.91
C GLY A 1000 20.53 -17.19 25.93
N GLU A 1001 20.14 -17.52 27.16
CA GLU A 1001 20.11 -16.53 28.25
C GLU A 1001 21.53 -16.02 28.56
N LEU A 1002 21.69 -14.73 28.79
CA LEU A 1002 22.94 -14.16 29.24
C LEU A 1002 23.12 -14.41 30.74
N LEU A 1003 24.12 -15.21 31.12
CA LEU A 1003 24.37 -15.60 32.51
C LEU A 1003 25.28 -14.60 33.25
N GLY A 1004 26.12 -13.87 32.52
CA GLY A 1004 27.05 -12.90 33.08
C GLY A 1004 28.26 -12.63 32.18
N HIS A 1005 29.15 -11.75 32.62
CA HIS A 1005 30.41 -11.44 31.96
C HIS A 1005 31.55 -11.28 32.97
N GLN A 1006 32.79 -11.36 32.49
CA GLN A 1006 34.00 -11.07 33.24
C GLN A 1006 34.82 -10.02 32.49
N ASP A 1007 35.05 -8.86 33.10
CA ASP A 1007 36.01 -7.88 32.60
C ASP A 1007 37.45 -8.33 32.93
N LEU A 1008 38.27 -8.55 31.92
CA LEU A 1008 39.65 -9.01 32.09
C LEU A 1008 40.60 -7.86 32.42
N THR A 1009 40.21 -6.59 32.22
CA THR A 1009 41.03 -5.44 32.64
C THR A 1009 41.24 -5.40 34.15
N ALA A 1010 40.40 -6.09 34.92
CA ALA A 1010 40.60 -6.33 36.35
C ALA A 1010 41.91 -7.07 36.67
N PHE A 1011 42.47 -7.81 35.72
CA PHE A 1011 43.74 -8.54 35.84
C PHE A 1011 44.91 -7.86 35.10
N GLN A 1012 44.73 -6.62 34.66
CA GLN A 1012 45.77 -5.82 34.01
C GLN A 1012 46.71 -5.21 35.06
N GLU A 1013 48.01 -5.40 34.89
CA GLU A 1013 49.04 -4.79 35.75
C GLU A 1013 49.52 -3.44 35.18
N ALA A 1014 50.21 -2.65 36.01
CA ALA A 1014 50.73 -1.35 35.59
C ALA A 1014 51.75 -1.48 34.45
N GLY A 1015 51.47 -0.85 33.31
CA GLY A 1015 52.32 -0.90 32.11
C GLY A 1015 51.90 -1.93 31.07
N GLN A 1016 50.93 -2.80 31.38
CA GLN A 1016 50.27 -3.69 30.42
C GLN A 1016 49.18 -2.95 29.63
N VAL A 1017 48.79 -3.49 28.48
CA VAL A 1017 47.63 -3.04 27.70
C VAL A 1017 46.39 -3.86 28.08
N PRO A 1018 45.16 -3.41 27.75
CA PRO A 1018 43.96 -4.20 28.00
C PRO A 1018 44.10 -5.62 27.43
N PRO A 1019 43.79 -6.68 28.21
CA PRO A 1019 43.95 -8.06 27.76
C PRO A 1019 43.16 -8.35 26.49
N MET A 1020 43.74 -9.10 25.56
CA MET A 1020 43.09 -9.46 24.30
C MET A 1020 42.82 -10.97 24.26
N PRO A 1021 41.64 -11.43 24.74
CA PRO A 1021 41.31 -12.85 24.85
C PRO A 1021 40.99 -13.49 23.48
N VAL A 1022 42.00 -13.99 22.77
CA VAL A 1022 41.86 -14.58 21.42
C VAL A 1022 41.94 -16.09 21.37
N GLY A 1023 42.01 -16.74 22.54
CA GLY A 1023 41.91 -18.19 22.69
C GLY A 1023 41.33 -18.55 24.05
N ILE A 1024 40.53 -19.61 24.11
CA ILE A 1024 39.90 -20.08 25.36
C ILE A 1024 39.79 -21.60 25.41
N ALA A 1025 40.04 -22.17 26.58
CA ALA A 1025 39.80 -23.57 26.87
C ALA A 1025 39.27 -23.76 28.29
N VAL A 1026 38.46 -24.78 28.50
CA VAL A 1026 37.91 -25.12 29.82
C VAL A 1026 38.50 -26.45 30.28
N ASP A 1027 39.17 -26.44 31.42
CA ASP A 1027 39.74 -27.62 32.05
C ASP A 1027 38.79 -28.15 33.12
N GLY A 1028 38.01 -29.18 32.75
CA GLY A 1028 37.06 -29.82 33.65
C GLY A 1028 37.70 -30.60 34.81
N LEU A 1029 39.01 -30.88 34.78
CA LEU A 1029 39.70 -31.60 35.87
C LEU A 1029 40.18 -30.65 36.97
N THR A 1030 40.43 -29.38 36.65
CA THR A 1030 40.86 -28.34 37.59
C THR A 1030 39.77 -27.32 37.87
N GLU A 1031 38.64 -27.41 37.18
CA GLU A 1031 37.54 -26.46 37.21
C GLU A 1031 37.98 -25.03 36.89
N THR A 1032 38.80 -24.88 35.85
CA THR A 1032 39.35 -23.58 35.41
C THR A 1032 39.05 -23.28 33.94
N ILE A 1033 39.06 -21.99 33.61
CA ILE A 1033 39.05 -21.44 32.26
C ILE A 1033 40.45 -20.89 31.99
N VAL A 1034 41.09 -21.36 30.93
CA VAL A 1034 42.37 -20.84 30.46
C VAL A 1034 42.12 -19.92 29.27
N VAL A 1035 42.63 -18.70 29.34
CA VAL A 1035 42.46 -17.66 28.34
C VAL A 1035 43.82 -17.23 27.81
N ALA A 1036 43.98 -17.19 26.49
CA ALA A 1036 45.16 -16.66 25.84
C ALA A 1036 45.05 -15.14 25.70
N ASP A 1037 45.89 -14.41 26.44
CA ASP A 1037 46.01 -12.95 26.36
C ASP A 1037 47.14 -12.60 25.38
N ALA A 1038 46.77 -12.47 24.11
CA ALA A 1038 47.73 -12.21 23.04
C ALA A 1038 48.40 -10.84 23.15
N ALA A 1039 47.75 -9.85 23.77
CA ALA A 1039 48.28 -8.49 23.86
C ALA A 1039 49.36 -8.33 24.93
N ASN A 1040 49.35 -9.19 25.96
CA ASN A 1040 50.35 -9.17 27.04
C ASN A 1040 51.16 -10.48 27.13
N SER A 1041 51.17 -11.29 26.07
CA SER A 1041 52.05 -12.45 25.93
C SER A 1041 51.95 -13.46 27.08
N ARG A 1042 50.73 -13.76 27.56
CA ARG A 1042 50.50 -14.60 28.74
C ARG A 1042 49.21 -15.42 28.64
N LEU A 1043 49.04 -16.38 29.55
CA LEU A 1043 47.74 -17.04 29.76
C LEU A 1043 47.18 -16.68 31.13
N LEU A 1044 45.87 -16.48 31.18
CA LEU A 1044 45.12 -16.26 32.42
C LEU A 1044 44.33 -17.52 32.75
N GLU A 1045 44.52 -18.06 33.96
CA GLU A 1045 43.76 -19.20 34.46
C GLU A 1045 42.78 -18.72 35.53
N LEU A 1046 41.50 -18.74 35.19
CA LEU A 1046 40.40 -18.24 36.02
C LEU A 1046 39.62 -19.44 36.57
N ARG A 1047 39.17 -19.38 37.83
CA ARG A 1047 38.29 -20.43 38.38
C ARG A 1047 36.93 -20.36 37.72
N LEU A 1048 36.33 -21.52 37.45
CA LEU A 1048 34.97 -21.58 36.92
C LEU A 1048 33.99 -20.93 37.92
N PRO A 1049 33.09 -20.06 37.45
CA PRO A 1049 32.04 -19.50 38.29
C PRO A 1049 31.07 -20.58 38.77
N SER A 1050 30.55 -20.42 39.98
CA SER A 1050 29.27 -21.04 40.34
C SER A 1050 28.15 -20.29 39.61
N LEU A 1051 27.82 -20.73 38.41
CA LEU A 1051 26.75 -20.10 37.62
C LEU A 1051 25.40 -20.24 38.35
N PRO A 1052 24.57 -19.19 38.40
CA PRO A 1052 23.24 -19.29 38.98
C PRO A 1052 22.45 -20.38 38.26
N SER A 1053 21.87 -21.32 39.01
CA SER A 1053 20.98 -22.32 38.44
C SER A 1053 19.79 -21.62 37.81
N ALA A 1054 19.50 -21.92 36.53
CA ALA A 1054 18.36 -21.38 35.80
C ALA A 1054 17.12 -21.27 36.70
N SER A 1055 16.66 -20.05 36.94
CA SER A 1055 15.40 -19.83 37.65
C SER A 1055 14.27 -20.42 36.80
N GLN A 1056 13.58 -21.42 37.35
CA GLN A 1056 12.37 -22.01 36.75
C GLN A 1056 11.24 -21.01 36.59
#